data_AF-A0A084G424-F1
#
_entry.id   AF-A0A084G424-F1
#
_cell.length_a   1.000
_cell.length_b   1.000
_cell.length_c   1.000
_cell.angle_alpha   90.00
_cell.angle_beta   90.00
_cell.angle_gamma   90.00
#
_symmetry.space_group_name_H-M   'P 1'
#
loop_
_entity.id
_entity.type
_entity.pdbx_description
1 polymer ?
#
loop_
_entity_poly.entity_id
_entity_poly.type
_entity_poly.pdbx_seq_one_letter_code
_entity_poly.pdbx_strand_id
1 'polypeptide(L)'
;MRLSLLLAYGATFLTVGISPTAAMPAGNSHSLKTLSQSIEGNLENSTLGDSLSSLHKRADTFFLRIMPLGASITQGMGSSDETGYRKYLRQQLRFDGWKVNMVGSQRKGDMNDNDHEGWPGYLIDQVHNRAMASVPSLRPNVFTINVGTNDAIYSNNVATAGDRMMNLLNYLRSQVPDATFIVSTLLPLKSQPSNAVQINTQYRSLVSRLRTQGWRIVLAEMDNGWITVDQLPDGTHPSDDGFKKMARQFYDGINKAYQAGFLAPPSYAGFDDSVSVATATCDKKLGSAFGDKRSGMEILKALSSVIVDDGKYIHKSESGGIILQGTFKGDFSMDFAQLVNFGNGRGGENEEFVYKDSTGMWMQVNKGNGVFEPKVKIDPKHNCPTAGIRWGDVNNDGLDDFICITTWASIEVSINRGGNPPTFENLGEYRKGVNGKGREHVRLGDIDGDGRLDYCIMDGNNALTCYRNGGIGDRPSYWQDFGVIHAGEGRQNAGIMLVDVNGDFRSDWLYMDENGAVTTHINQRPAGKTLKPHWLDSGVTHLGVRMPDRVGIRFGKVYGSGRRDYLHIRRAFDGDTAKYEVHAWKNLGSGGTYQKGDGIFFCDMDGSGNDDYIFVDSKGVLTIFRNPNPPGIVTYGWDEHRNVLNTNANRKAVQFGDWDGDGKCDVIVTDRKNGGADVYFTRWDSAAKKFSFSAKTRVASSGQSIGPNCAEGWGVGFRDLGVRYADIDGDGRVDYICMEKDGRSTGWLNKKGTAGVYMGQIKFSEKKDRANHLFADVNGDGRADFLWTDKFTGDTHVWINGGQMQTGGSSFYWAPKGKLYNGATGGRDTIFANIGGVGRADMIAVNPISGRATVHMNSCPGGGGGDDGPIIDPNLGQSQPEACDLEKRTGTWVNRQCTQREVTMPTSYLPKERWDALEAGAAWNDMMHRWKTCDRPSGNSTFSESASQFFHQTEDAQCSLVGRLGNNCIASKCEVHNTEFDAPESKTGAASYFVWNALVRVNQIIGTVYDTFETVGNQVQATSNEFIEAFSPKKSDLSSLQLLLDLLFIPATVAGTVAYKGVFASLIDDKLFVDVAKDMSQATATAAFSYARRQLSQATLNEINFNSIVDKTITLWKQQSETLLFDIFLGQDNKLLDLLETLTKDGRLTSGSHNGNAIADISAFNNTVTQGRGRRAFYAIAIPTVWMETDTQQDHTYLTEKIGAASQGRTL
;
A
#
# COMPACT_ATOMS: atom_id res chain seq x y z
N MET A 1 57.56 -4.93 -0.28
CA MET A 1 57.99 -6.14 -1.03
C MET A 1 57.76 -7.47 -0.29
N ARG A 2 57.52 -7.51 1.03
CA ARG A 2 57.15 -8.76 1.77
C ARG A 2 55.63 -9.03 1.91
N LEU A 3 54.77 -8.10 1.50
CA LEU A 3 53.30 -8.30 1.50
C LEU A 3 52.81 -9.14 0.30
N SER A 4 53.61 -9.18 -0.78
CA SER A 4 53.25 -9.86 -2.04
C SER A 4 53.58 -11.36 -2.03
N LEU A 5 54.43 -11.84 -1.11
CA LEU A 5 54.73 -13.28 -0.97
C LEU A 5 53.69 -14.03 -0.13
N LEU A 6 53.01 -13.38 0.82
CA LEU A 6 51.94 -13.98 1.63
C LEU A 6 50.66 -14.22 0.81
N LEU A 7 50.38 -13.37 -0.17
CA LEU A 7 49.24 -13.55 -1.09
C LEU A 7 49.46 -14.71 -2.09
N ALA A 8 50.71 -15.10 -2.37
CA ALA A 8 51.02 -16.18 -3.29
C ALA A 8 50.86 -17.59 -2.67
N TYR A 9 51.08 -17.75 -1.35
CA TYR A 9 50.84 -19.02 -0.66
C TYR A 9 49.38 -19.25 -0.27
N GLY A 10 48.59 -18.19 -0.06
CA GLY A 10 47.13 -18.27 0.16
C GLY A 10 46.32 -18.73 -1.06
N ALA A 11 46.87 -18.57 -2.27
CA ALA A 11 46.17 -18.88 -3.52
C ALA A 11 46.01 -20.38 -3.82
N THR A 12 46.72 -21.27 -3.11
CA THR A 12 46.60 -22.74 -3.33
C THR A 12 45.58 -23.42 -2.41
N PHE A 13 44.94 -22.68 -1.49
CA PHE A 13 43.81 -23.15 -0.68
C PHE A 13 42.45 -22.54 -1.10
N LEU A 14 42.44 -21.75 -2.18
CA LEU A 14 41.30 -20.98 -2.68
C LEU A 14 40.44 -21.75 -3.71
N THR A 15 40.04 -22.97 -3.36
CA THR A 15 38.86 -23.65 -3.97
C THR A 15 37.75 -23.92 -2.93
N VAL A 16 37.84 -23.28 -1.77
CA VAL A 16 36.73 -23.17 -0.82
C VAL A 16 35.89 -21.97 -1.24
N GLY A 17 34.71 -22.23 -1.84
CA GLY A 17 33.76 -21.22 -2.28
C GLY A 17 33.15 -20.40 -1.14
N ILE A 18 33.94 -19.49 -0.59
CA ILE A 18 33.47 -18.29 0.10
C ILE A 18 33.90 -17.12 -0.79
N SER A 19 32.95 -16.53 -1.51
CA SER A 19 33.20 -15.30 -2.27
C SER A 19 33.59 -14.18 -1.30
N PRO A 20 34.69 -13.44 -1.53
CA PRO A 20 35.02 -12.25 -0.78
C PRO A 20 34.25 -11.06 -1.35
N THR A 21 32.96 -10.93 -1.00
CA THR A 21 32.19 -9.71 -1.28
C THR A 21 31.47 -9.14 -0.05
N ALA A 22 31.68 -9.69 1.14
CA ALA A 22 31.33 -9.03 2.39
C ALA A 22 32.57 -8.35 2.99
N ALA A 23 33.01 -7.25 2.37
CA ALA A 23 33.75 -6.25 3.11
C ALA A 23 32.77 -5.61 4.10
N MET A 24 32.91 -5.93 5.39
CA MET A 24 32.21 -5.21 6.45
C MET A 24 32.71 -3.76 6.46
N PRO A 25 31.82 -2.74 6.40
CA PRO A 25 32.22 -1.38 6.69
C PRO A 25 32.69 -1.29 8.13
N ALA A 26 33.83 -0.64 8.36
CA ALA A 26 34.29 -0.30 9.70
C ALA A 26 33.27 0.63 10.37
N GLY A 27 32.68 0.19 11.49
CA GLY A 27 31.88 1.03 12.37
C GLY A 27 30.57 0.38 12.84
N ASN A 28 30.64 -0.37 13.94
CA ASN A 28 29.67 -0.42 15.05
C ASN A 28 29.68 -1.80 15.72
N SER A 29 30.31 -1.88 16.90
CA SER A 29 30.40 -3.03 17.82
C SER A 29 29.05 -3.44 18.46
N HIS A 30 27.91 -3.06 17.89
CA HIS A 30 26.57 -3.32 18.42
C HIS A 30 25.78 -4.40 17.65
N SER A 31 26.29 -4.94 16.52
CA SER A 31 25.57 -5.92 15.69
C SER A 31 25.63 -7.37 16.21
N LEU A 32 26.54 -7.70 17.13
CA LEU A 32 26.72 -9.06 17.65
C LEU A 32 25.68 -9.45 18.71
N LYS A 33 25.10 -8.49 19.46
CA LYS A 33 24.04 -8.77 20.44
C LYS A 33 22.70 -9.11 19.79
N THR A 34 22.38 -8.46 18.67
CA THR A 34 21.08 -8.58 17.99
C THR A 34 20.97 -9.86 17.14
N LEU A 35 22.09 -10.36 16.60
CA LEU A 35 22.13 -11.69 15.97
C LEU A 35 21.93 -12.82 16.99
N SER A 36 22.25 -12.57 18.26
CA SER A 36 22.20 -13.59 19.32
C SER A 36 20.78 -13.85 19.84
N GLN A 37 19.90 -12.83 19.81
CA GLN A 37 18.52 -12.95 20.31
C GLN A 37 17.54 -13.56 19.29
N SER A 38 17.80 -13.47 17.98
CA SER A 38 16.90 -14.05 16.97
C SER A 38 17.04 -15.56 16.80
N ILE A 39 18.04 -16.16 17.44
CA ILE A 39 18.41 -17.59 17.32
C ILE A 39 17.97 -18.38 18.57
N GLU A 40 17.70 -17.70 19.69
CA GLU A 40 17.49 -18.32 21.01
C GLU A 40 16.13 -19.01 21.21
N GLY A 41 15.16 -18.86 20.31
CA GLY A 41 13.81 -19.42 20.50
C GLY A 41 13.55 -20.83 19.93
N ASN A 42 14.32 -21.29 18.94
CA ASN A 42 13.94 -22.47 18.12
C ASN A 42 14.99 -23.59 18.04
N LEU A 43 16.15 -23.46 18.69
CA LEU A 43 17.26 -24.41 18.54
C LEU A 43 17.56 -25.22 19.80
N GLU A 44 16.71 -25.13 20.83
CA GLU A 44 16.94 -25.85 22.09
C GLU A 44 16.75 -27.37 21.96
N ASN A 45 16.13 -27.85 20.88
CA ASN A 45 15.87 -29.29 20.63
C ASN A 45 16.12 -29.76 19.18
N SER A 46 16.63 -28.92 18.26
CA SER A 46 16.74 -29.32 16.86
C SER A 46 17.90 -30.29 16.62
N THR A 47 17.62 -31.51 16.15
CA THR A 47 18.65 -32.46 15.71
C THR A 47 19.16 -32.09 14.31
N LEU A 48 20.29 -32.65 13.86
CA LEU A 48 20.71 -32.52 12.46
C LEU A 48 19.61 -32.95 11.48
N GLY A 49 18.73 -33.87 11.91
CA GLY A 49 17.52 -34.29 11.22
C GLY A 49 16.58 -33.13 10.89
N ASP A 50 16.28 -32.25 11.85
CA ASP A 50 15.41 -31.08 11.65
C ASP A 50 15.98 -30.08 10.64
N SER A 51 17.31 -29.88 10.66
CA SER A 51 18.00 -28.98 9.73
C SER A 51 18.07 -29.57 8.32
N LEU A 52 18.30 -30.87 8.18
CA LEU A 52 18.30 -31.56 6.87
C LEU A 52 16.89 -31.72 6.29
N SER A 53 15.86 -31.84 7.13
CA SER A 53 14.44 -31.79 6.74
C SER A 53 14.12 -30.46 6.01
N SER A 54 14.89 -29.40 6.25
CA SER A 54 14.72 -28.11 5.57
C SER A 54 15.35 -28.04 4.16
N LEU A 55 16.06 -29.10 3.71
CA LEU A 55 16.88 -29.12 2.48
C LEU A 55 16.15 -29.42 1.16
N HIS A 56 14.85 -29.70 1.18
CA HIS A 56 14.05 -29.79 -0.06
C HIS A 56 13.43 -28.45 -0.49
N LYS A 57 13.80 -27.32 0.15
CA LYS A 57 13.32 -26.00 -0.25
C LYS A 57 13.63 -25.79 -1.72
N ARG A 58 12.59 -25.68 -2.55
CA ARG A 58 12.61 -25.44 -3.99
C ARG A 58 13.12 -24.03 -4.27
N ALA A 59 14.38 -23.78 -3.94
CA ALA A 59 15.01 -22.47 -4.06
C ALA A 59 15.33 -22.19 -5.53
N ASP A 60 14.86 -21.02 -5.99
CA ASP A 60 15.23 -20.31 -7.21
C ASP A 60 14.75 -20.80 -8.58
N THR A 61 13.44 -20.69 -8.85
CA THR A 61 13.00 -20.58 -10.26
C THR A 61 12.08 -19.39 -10.57
N PHE A 62 11.04 -19.08 -9.77
CA PHE A 62 10.16 -17.90 -9.95
C PHE A 62 9.08 -17.80 -8.86
N PHE A 63 8.24 -16.75 -8.87
CA PHE A 63 7.06 -16.63 -8.01
C PHE A 63 5.88 -17.48 -8.51
N LEU A 64 5.27 -18.27 -7.63
CA LEU A 64 3.90 -18.74 -7.82
C LEU A 64 2.97 -17.55 -7.54
N ARG A 65 2.55 -16.85 -8.60
CA ARG A 65 1.50 -15.83 -8.58
C ARG A 65 0.14 -16.54 -8.67
N ILE A 66 -0.37 -16.91 -7.50
CA ILE A 66 -1.57 -17.73 -7.34
C ILE A 66 -2.79 -16.82 -7.28
N MET A 67 -3.79 -17.06 -8.11
CA MET A 67 -5.12 -16.45 -7.96
C MET A 67 -6.10 -17.47 -7.37
N PRO A 68 -6.48 -17.32 -6.08
CA PRO A 68 -7.61 -18.03 -5.51
C PRO A 68 -8.91 -17.49 -6.13
N LEU A 69 -9.53 -18.28 -7.02
CA LEU A 69 -10.70 -17.86 -7.80
C LEU A 69 -11.95 -18.66 -7.39
N GLY A 70 -12.98 -17.96 -6.92
CA GLY A 70 -14.20 -18.65 -6.49
C GLY A 70 -15.25 -17.76 -5.85
N ALA A 71 -16.02 -18.35 -4.93
CA ALA A 71 -17.09 -17.67 -4.18
C ALA A 71 -16.74 -17.53 -2.68
N SER A 72 -17.72 -17.65 -1.78
CA SER A 72 -17.56 -17.46 -0.32
C SER A 72 -16.53 -18.39 0.32
N ILE A 73 -16.46 -19.66 -0.13
CA ILE A 73 -15.47 -20.64 0.34
C ILE A 73 -14.04 -20.18 0.00
N THR A 74 -13.85 -19.57 -1.18
CA THR A 74 -12.54 -19.02 -1.57
C THR A 74 -12.20 -17.73 -0.85
N GLN A 75 -13.19 -16.91 -0.50
CA GLN A 75 -12.98 -15.76 0.38
C GLN A 75 -12.51 -16.18 1.78
N GLY A 76 -12.94 -17.34 2.28
CA GLY A 76 -12.66 -17.81 3.64
C GLY A 76 -13.83 -17.61 4.61
N MET A 77 -15.03 -17.38 4.09
CA MET A 77 -16.23 -17.29 4.92
C MET A 77 -16.42 -18.57 5.74
N GLY A 78 -16.60 -18.41 7.05
CA GLY A 78 -16.77 -19.52 7.98
C GLY A 78 -15.51 -19.94 8.74
N SER A 79 -14.31 -19.51 8.33
CA SER A 79 -13.10 -19.72 9.13
C SER A 79 -12.97 -18.67 10.24
N SER A 80 -12.30 -19.02 11.33
CA SER A 80 -12.09 -18.12 12.49
C SER A 80 -11.27 -16.88 12.15
N ASP A 81 -10.40 -17.00 11.15
CA ASP A 81 -9.48 -15.96 10.67
C ASP A 81 -9.93 -15.29 9.36
N GLU A 82 -11.12 -15.66 8.86
CA GLU A 82 -11.70 -15.24 7.58
C GLU A 82 -10.79 -15.41 6.34
N THR A 83 -9.75 -16.23 6.44
CA THR A 83 -8.76 -16.47 5.37
C THR A 83 -9.02 -17.80 4.63
N GLY A 84 -9.65 -18.76 5.29
CA GLY A 84 -9.95 -20.08 4.76
C GLY A 84 -8.72 -20.90 4.39
N TYR A 85 -8.80 -21.66 3.29
CA TYR A 85 -7.69 -22.54 2.86
C TYR A 85 -6.43 -21.79 2.42
N ARG A 86 -6.54 -20.50 2.09
CA ARG A 86 -5.48 -19.71 1.44
C ARG A 86 -4.25 -19.59 2.32
N LYS A 87 -4.44 -19.37 3.63
CA LYS A 87 -3.36 -19.25 4.63
C LYS A 87 -2.53 -20.52 4.70
N TYR A 88 -3.19 -21.66 4.92
CA TYR A 88 -2.52 -22.94 5.05
C TYR A 88 -1.84 -23.39 3.76
N LEU A 89 -2.47 -23.15 2.60
CA LEU A 89 -1.87 -23.44 1.29
C LEU A 89 -0.60 -22.62 1.08
N ARG A 90 -0.68 -21.31 1.34
CA ARG A 90 0.45 -20.38 1.22
C ARG A 90 1.59 -20.80 2.14
N GLN A 91 1.30 -21.04 3.42
CA GLN A 91 2.28 -21.46 4.42
C GLN A 91 2.97 -22.75 3.98
N GLN A 92 2.23 -23.76 3.51
CA GLN A 92 2.83 -25.01 3.05
C GLN A 92 3.73 -24.80 1.83
N LEU A 93 3.30 -24.03 0.84
CA LEU A 93 4.11 -23.78 -0.36
C LEU A 93 5.38 -22.99 -0.04
N ARG A 94 5.29 -22.02 0.87
CA ARG A 94 6.45 -21.27 1.38
C ARG A 94 7.38 -22.15 2.21
N PHE A 95 6.81 -23.04 3.02
CA PHE A 95 7.55 -24.04 3.79
C PHE A 95 8.35 -24.98 2.87
N ASP A 96 7.76 -25.36 1.74
CA ASP A 96 8.39 -26.11 0.65
C ASP A 96 9.40 -25.29 -0.19
N GLY A 97 9.59 -24.00 0.12
CA GLY A 97 10.58 -23.13 -0.50
C GLY A 97 10.11 -22.33 -1.71
N TRP A 98 8.82 -22.39 -2.09
CA TRP A 98 8.30 -21.54 -3.16
C TRP A 98 8.25 -20.07 -2.75
N LYS A 99 8.60 -19.17 -3.67
CA LYS A 99 8.17 -17.77 -3.61
C LYS A 99 6.70 -17.72 -4.00
N VAL A 100 5.84 -17.19 -3.13
CA VAL A 100 4.39 -17.17 -3.38
C VAL A 100 3.89 -15.73 -3.31
N ASN A 101 3.04 -15.35 -4.26
CA ASN A 101 2.27 -14.11 -4.26
C ASN A 101 0.80 -14.47 -4.52
N MET A 102 -0.10 -14.17 -3.59
CA MET A 102 -1.53 -14.31 -3.81
C MET A 102 -2.04 -13.06 -4.53
N VAL A 103 -2.90 -13.21 -5.53
CA VAL A 103 -3.43 -12.07 -6.28
C VAL A 103 -4.93 -12.16 -6.47
N GLY A 104 -5.58 -11.00 -6.45
CA GLY A 104 -6.99 -10.84 -6.75
C GLY A 104 -7.46 -9.42 -6.43
N SER A 105 -8.70 -9.09 -6.78
CA SER A 105 -9.28 -7.77 -6.52
C SER A 105 -9.90 -7.62 -5.13
N GLN A 106 -9.91 -8.68 -4.32
CA GLN A 106 -10.49 -8.71 -2.97
C GLN A 106 -9.41 -8.99 -1.92
N ARG A 107 -9.61 -8.47 -0.70
CA ARG A 107 -8.78 -8.74 0.48
C ARG A 107 -9.65 -9.05 1.67
N LYS A 108 -9.41 -10.17 2.35
CA LYS A 108 -10.17 -10.62 3.52
C LYS A 108 -9.33 -11.60 4.34
N GLY A 109 -9.44 -11.50 5.66
CA GLY A 109 -8.73 -12.34 6.62
C GLY A 109 -7.41 -11.75 7.12
N ASP A 110 -6.80 -12.42 8.08
CA ASP A 110 -5.65 -11.92 8.86
C ASP A 110 -4.26 -12.24 8.25
N MET A 111 -4.18 -12.91 7.10
CA MET A 111 -2.89 -13.14 6.43
C MET A 111 -2.36 -11.86 5.75
N ASN A 112 -1.03 -11.64 5.74
CA ASN A 112 -0.48 -10.40 5.19
C ASN A 112 -0.75 -10.28 3.67
N ASP A 113 -0.50 -11.36 2.93
CA ASP A 113 -0.81 -11.48 1.51
C ASP A 113 -2.25 -11.99 1.26
N ASN A 114 -3.26 -11.38 1.91
CA ASN A 114 -4.66 -11.83 1.86
C ASN A 114 -5.42 -11.53 0.56
N ASP A 115 -4.74 -11.29 -0.57
CA ASP A 115 -5.37 -11.08 -1.87
C ASP A 115 -6.09 -12.35 -2.37
N HIS A 116 -7.28 -12.17 -2.96
CA HIS A 116 -8.05 -13.25 -3.59
C HIS A 116 -9.11 -12.73 -4.58
N GLU A 117 -9.69 -13.63 -5.36
CA GLU A 117 -10.80 -13.36 -6.28
C GLU A 117 -12.03 -14.21 -5.88
N GLY A 118 -12.41 -14.10 -4.60
CA GLY A 118 -13.50 -14.85 -3.99
C GLY A 118 -14.73 -13.97 -3.75
N TRP A 119 -15.88 -14.32 -4.35
CA TRP A 119 -17.09 -13.50 -4.35
C TRP A 119 -18.29 -14.22 -3.72
N PRO A 120 -18.65 -13.95 -2.45
CA PRO A 120 -19.78 -14.59 -1.79
C PRO A 120 -21.09 -14.52 -2.58
N GLY A 121 -21.81 -15.64 -2.63
CA GLY A 121 -23.10 -15.75 -3.33
C GLY A 121 -23.02 -15.84 -4.87
N TYR A 122 -21.83 -15.74 -5.48
CA TYR A 122 -21.72 -15.71 -6.94
C TYR A 122 -21.77 -17.10 -7.58
N LEU A 123 -22.45 -17.18 -8.72
CA LEU A 123 -22.50 -18.32 -9.63
C LEU A 123 -21.27 -18.36 -10.56
N ILE A 124 -21.05 -19.47 -11.27
CA ILE A 124 -19.91 -19.64 -12.21
C ILE A 124 -19.77 -18.46 -13.19
N ASP A 125 -20.85 -18.02 -13.84
CA ASP A 125 -20.81 -16.93 -14.83
C ASP A 125 -20.50 -15.57 -14.21
N GLN A 126 -20.92 -15.36 -12.96
CA GLN A 126 -20.66 -14.11 -12.25
C GLN A 126 -19.20 -14.05 -11.79
N VAL A 127 -18.62 -15.17 -11.37
CA VAL A 127 -17.17 -15.28 -11.11
C VAL A 127 -16.37 -15.09 -12.39
N HIS A 128 -16.85 -15.63 -13.53
CA HIS A 128 -16.24 -15.35 -14.85
C HIS A 128 -16.20 -13.86 -15.17
N ASN A 129 -17.30 -13.12 -14.94
CA ASN A 129 -17.31 -11.67 -15.14
C ASN A 129 -16.30 -10.91 -14.23
N ARG A 130 -16.00 -11.44 -13.05
CA ARG A 130 -14.97 -10.88 -12.15
C ARG A 130 -13.57 -11.20 -12.63
N ALA A 131 -13.31 -12.43 -13.05
CA ALA A 131 -12.06 -12.81 -13.70
C ALA A 131 -11.77 -11.97 -14.96
N MET A 132 -12.82 -11.62 -15.73
CA MET A 132 -12.68 -10.70 -16.87
C MET A 132 -12.16 -9.31 -16.49
N ALA A 133 -12.39 -8.86 -15.25
CA ALA A 133 -11.91 -7.57 -14.76
C ALA A 133 -10.47 -7.62 -14.25
N SER A 134 -10.10 -8.68 -13.53
CA SER A 134 -8.86 -8.71 -12.74
C SER A 134 -7.70 -9.45 -13.40
N VAL A 135 -7.98 -10.50 -14.20
CA VAL A 135 -6.92 -11.33 -14.80
C VAL A 135 -6.02 -10.57 -15.79
N PRO A 136 -6.53 -9.65 -16.65
CA PRO A 136 -5.68 -8.92 -17.59
C PRO A 136 -4.59 -8.09 -16.92
N SER A 137 -4.88 -7.51 -15.75
CA SER A 137 -3.93 -6.69 -14.98
C SER A 137 -3.05 -7.50 -14.05
N LEU A 138 -3.58 -8.55 -13.40
CA LEU A 138 -2.84 -9.33 -12.40
C LEU A 138 -1.97 -10.44 -13.00
N ARG A 139 -2.35 -10.96 -14.18
CA ARG A 139 -1.64 -12.00 -14.94
C ARG A 139 -1.08 -13.17 -14.08
N PRO A 140 -1.90 -13.88 -13.29
CA PRO A 140 -1.47 -15.03 -12.49
C PRO A 140 -0.93 -16.18 -13.36
N ASN A 141 0.03 -16.95 -12.82
CA ASN A 141 0.55 -18.16 -13.47
C ASN A 141 -0.01 -19.46 -12.86
N VAL A 142 -0.70 -19.38 -11.73
CA VAL A 142 -1.40 -20.51 -11.10
C VAL A 142 -2.79 -20.07 -10.67
N PHE A 143 -3.81 -20.86 -10.99
CA PHE A 143 -5.16 -20.65 -10.48
C PHE A 143 -5.56 -21.81 -9.57
N THR A 144 -6.12 -21.50 -8.40
CA THR A 144 -6.90 -22.47 -7.59
C THR A 144 -8.37 -22.13 -7.74
N ILE A 145 -9.13 -23.01 -8.38
CA ILE A 145 -10.52 -22.73 -8.79
C ILE A 145 -11.50 -23.58 -7.99
N ASN A 146 -12.34 -22.92 -7.18
CA ASN A 146 -13.47 -23.53 -6.47
C ASN A 146 -14.74 -22.68 -6.68
N VAL A 147 -15.58 -23.06 -7.64
CA VAL A 147 -16.83 -22.35 -7.98
C VAL A 147 -17.88 -23.32 -8.50
N GLY A 148 -19.15 -23.07 -8.17
CA GLY A 148 -20.30 -23.91 -8.52
C GLY A 148 -21.18 -24.31 -7.33
N THR A 149 -20.73 -24.04 -6.09
CA THR A 149 -21.52 -24.32 -4.87
C THR A 149 -22.87 -23.59 -4.89
N ASN A 150 -22.90 -22.31 -5.28
CA ASN A 150 -24.15 -21.55 -5.39
C ASN A 150 -25.05 -22.08 -6.51
N ASP A 151 -24.48 -22.52 -7.62
CA ASP A 151 -25.23 -23.17 -8.71
C ASP A 151 -25.91 -24.46 -8.21
N ALA A 152 -25.21 -25.25 -7.39
CA ALA A 152 -25.78 -26.44 -6.76
C ALA A 152 -26.90 -26.10 -5.75
N ILE A 153 -26.65 -25.18 -4.82
CA ILE A 153 -27.61 -24.78 -3.77
C ILE A 153 -28.89 -24.20 -4.37
N TYR A 154 -28.77 -23.34 -5.39
CA TYR A 154 -29.92 -22.72 -6.04
C TYR A 154 -30.52 -23.56 -7.18
N SER A 155 -30.00 -24.77 -7.43
CA SER A 155 -30.40 -25.64 -8.56
C SER A 155 -30.36 -24.92 -9.92
N ASN A 156 -29.43 -23.98 -10.08
CA ASN A 156 -29.37 -23.08 -11.23
C ASN A 156 -28.40 -23.62 -12.27
N ASN A 157 -28.92 -24.02 -13.44
CA ASN A 157 -28.12 -24.48 -14.58
C ASN A 157 -27.07 -25.54 -14.22
N VAL A 158 -27.45 -26.48 -13.35
CA VAL A 158 -26.58 -27.58 -12.86
C VAL A 158 -26.08 -28.44 -14.02
N ALA A 159 -26.94 -28.70 -15.01
CA ALA A 159 -26.62 -29.54 -16.16
C ALA A 159 -25.55 -28.95 -17.11
N THR A 160 -25.32 -27.63 -17.07
CA THR A 160 -24.36 -26.94 -17.95
C THR A 160 -23.19 -26.33 -17.17
N ALA A 161 -23.01 -26.70 -15.90
CA ALA A 161 -21.93 -26.19 -15.06
C ALA A 161 -20.53 -26.46 -15.67
N GLY A 162 -20.33 -27.63 -16.28
CA GLY A 162 -19.09 -27.98 -16.98
C GLY A 162 -18.80 -27.09 -18.19
N ASP A 163 -19.82 -26.72 -18.97
CA ASP A 163 -19.66 -25.82 -20.13
C ASP A 163 -19.31 -24.39 -19.69
N ARG A 164 -19.92 -23.93 -18.60
CA ARG A 164 -19.63 -22.61 -18.04
C ARG A 164 -18.25 -22.54 -17.40
N MET A 165 -17.83 -23.60 -16.72
CA MET A 165 -16.44 -23.75 -16.27
C MET A 165 -15.47 -23.76 -17.46
N MET A 166 -15.81 -24.43 -18.56
CA MET A 166 -15.00 -24.39 -19.79
C MET A 166 -14.90 -22.97 -20.37
N ASN A 167 -15.99 -22.18 -20.36
CA ASN A 167 -15.95 -20.79 -20.81
C ASN A 167 -15.01 -19.93 -19.94
N LEU A 168 -15.08 -20.10 -18.62
CA LEU A 168 -14.15 -19.46 -17.70
C LEU A 168 -12.69 -19.87 -18.03
N LEU A 169 -12.40 -21.16 -18.10
CA LEU A 169 -11.05 -21.68 -18.39
C LEU A 169 -10.49 -21.19 -19.74
N ASN A 170 -11.33 -21.16 -20.78
CA ASN A 170 -10.98 -20.61 -22.09
C ASN A 170 -10.58 -19.13 -22.00
N TYR A 171 -11.37 -18.32 -21.27
CA TYR A 171 -11.04 -16.92 -21.05
C TYR A 171 -9.72 -16.77 -20.30
N LEU A 172 -9.54 -17.48 -19.18
CA LEU A 172 -8.31 -17.41 -18.39
C LEU A 172 -7.08 -17.75 -19.26
N ARG A 173 -7.15 -18.85 -20.02
CA ARG A 173 -6.07 -19.26 -20.94
C ARG A 173 -5.82 -18.24 -22.04
N SER A 174 -6.84 -17.53 -22.52
CA SER A 174 -6.65 -16.47 -23.53
C SER A 174 -5.84 -15.28 -23.00
N GLN A 175 -5.94 -14.98 -21.70
CA GLN A 175 -5.23 -13.87 -21.06
C GLN A 175 -3.84 -14.26 -20.59
N VAL A 176 -3.71 -15.48 -20.04
CA VAL A 176 -2.48 -16.06 -19.51
C VAL A 176 -2.27 -17.48 -20.06
N PRO A 177 -1.77 -17.62 -21.31
CA PRO A 177 -1.65 -18.91 -22.00
C PRO A 177 -0.79 -19.96 -21.28
N ASP A 178 0.19 -19.48 -20.51
CA ASP A 178 1.14 -20.31 -19.77
C ASP A 178 0.70 -20.70 -18.36
N ALA A 179 -0.47 -20.22 -17.90
CA ALA A 179 -0.93 -20.48 -16.55
C ALA A 179 -1.31 -21.96 -16.35
N THR A 180 -1.11 -22.43 -15.12
CA THR A 180 -1.57 -23.73 -14.63
C THR A 180 -2.91 -23.61 -13.92
N PHE A 181 -3.84 -24.50 -14.23
CA PHE A 181 -5.17 -24.53 -13.64
C PHE A 181 -5.31 -25.70 -12.67
N ILE A 182 -5.49 -25.41 -11.38
CA ILE A 182 -5.83 -26.41 -10.35
C ILE A 182 -7.33 -26.29 -10.08
N VAL A 183 -8.12 -27.13 -10.75
CA VAL A 183 -9.59 -27.10 -10.66
C VAL A 183 -10.03 -28.09 -9.58
N SER A 184 -10.79 -27.63 -8.60
CA SER A 184 -11.32 -28.53 -7.58
C SER A 184 -12.70 -29.07 -7.95
N THR A 185 -13.04 -30.26 -7.46
CA THR A 185 -14.45 -30.60 -7.26
C THR A 185 -15.07 -29.71 -6.18
N LEU A 186 -16.39 -29.57 -6.18
CA LEU A 186 -17.14 -28.98 -5.08
C LEU A 186 -17.03 -29.86 -3.84
N LEU A 187 -17.03 -29.21 -2.68
CA LEU A 187 -17.18 -29.87 -1.39
C LEU A 187 -18.56 -30.57 -1.31
N PRO A 188 -18.71 -31.61 -0.48
CA PRO A 188 -20.03 -32.14 -0.19
C PRO A 188 -20.92 -31.03 0.38
N LEU A 189 -22.23 -31.09 0.12
CA LEU A 189 -23.18 -30.08 0.61
C LEU A 189 -24.27 -30.76 1.43
N LYS A 190 -24.70 -30.12 2.51
CA LYS A 190 -25.87 -30.58 3.27
C LYS A 190 -27.16 -30.36 2.48
N SER A 191 -27.24 -29.25 1.78
CA SER A 191 -28.36 -28.91 0.88
C SER A 191 -28.00 -29.25 -0.56
N GLN A 192 -28.91 -29.92 -1.28
CA GLN A 192 -28.73 -30.33 -2.68
C GLN A 192 -27.45 -31.18 -2.97
N PRO A 193 -27.16 -32.26 -2.20
CA PRO A 193 -25.97 -33.08 -2.40
C PRO A 193 -25.91 -33.72 -3.81
N SER A 194 -27.05 -34.07 -4.40
CA SER A 194 -27.12 -34.62 -5.76
C SER A 194 -26.63 -33.63 -6.83
N ASN A 195 -26.91 -32.33 -6.65
CA ASN A 195 -26.45 -31.30 -7.59
C ASN A 195 -24.93 -31.15 -7.52
N ALA A 196 -24.36 -31.18 -6.32
CA ALA A 196 -22.90 -31.14 -6.14
C ALA A 196 -22.23 -32.34 -6.84
N VAL A 197 -22.75 -33.56 -6.65
CA VAL A 197 -22.25 -34.77 -7.32
C VAL A 197 -22.34 -34.66 -8.85
N GLN A 198 -23.44 -34.11 -9.37
CA GLN A 198 -23.62 -33.91 -10.81
C GLN A 198 -22.61 -32.89 -11.39
N ILE A 199 -22.34 -31.80 -10.68
CA ILE A 199 -21.32 -30.81 -11.10
C ILE A 199 -19.92 -31.43 -11.00
N ASN A 200 -19.62 -32.17 -9.94
CA ASN A 200 -18.33 -32.84 -9.76
C ASN A 200 -18.04 -33.84 -10.89
N THR A 201 -19.06 -34.58 -11.33
CA THR A 201 -18.95 -35.49 -12.49
C THR A 201 -18.58 -34.74 -13.77
N GLN A 202 -19.19 -33.57 -14.00
CA GLN A 202 -18.85 -32.70 -15.14
C GLN A 202 -17.42 -32.15 -15.03
N TYR A 203 -16.99 -31.71 -13.84
CA TYR A 203 -15.63 -31.18 -13.62
C TYR A 203 -14.54 -32.25 -13.80
N ARG A 204 -14.75 -33.47 -13.28
CA ARG A 204 -13.85 -34.62 -13.51
C ARG A 204 -13.68 -34.90 -15.01
N SER A 205 -14.80 -34.96 -15.73
CA SER A 205 -14.82 -35.22 -17.18
C SER A 205 -14.15 -34.09 -17.97
N LEU A 206 -14.38 -32.83 -17.57
CA LEU A 206 -13.78 -31.65 -18.18
C LEU A 206 -12.26 -31.64 -17.99
N VAL A 207 -11.77 -31.84 -16.77
CA VAL A 207 -10.32 -31.84 -16.48
C VAL A 207 -9.62 -32.97 -17.22
N SER A 208 -10.19 -34.19 -17.21
CA SER A 208 -9.65 -35.33 -17.95
C SER A 208 -9.53 -35.03 -19.46
N ARG A 209 -10.60 -34.52 -20.08
CA ARG A 209 -10.61 -34.13 -21.48
C ARG A 209 -9.57 -33.06 -21.80
N LEU A 210 -9.51 -31.97 -21.03
CA LEU A 210 -8.55 -30.89 -21.27
C LEU A 210 -7.10 -31.35 -21.07
N ARG A 211 -6.85 -32.23 -20.10
CA ARG A 211 -5.54 -32.87 -19.89
C ARG A 211 -5.08 -33.62 -21.14
N THR A 212 -5.97 -34.42 -21.77
CA THR A 212 -5.64 -35.13 -23.03
C THR A 212 -5.39 -34.20 -24.22
N GLN A 213 -5.91 -32.97 -24.16
CA GLN A 213 -5.67 -31.91 -25.16
C GLN A 213 -4.40 -31.10 -24.87
N GLY A 214 -3.56 -31.52 -23.92
CA GLY A 214 -2.29 -30.86 -23.60
C GLY A 214 -2.43 -29.63 -22.72
N TRP A 215 -3.56 -29.43 -22.04
CA TRP A 215 -3.70 -28.32 -21.09
C TRP A 215 -2.88 -28.56 -19.82
N ARG A 216 -2.30 -27.47 -19.28
CA ARG A 216 -1.66 -27.42 -17.96
C ARG A 216 -2.73 -27.39 -16.86
N ILE A 217 -3.46 -28.49 -16.70
CA ILE A 217 -4.62 -28.59 -15.80
C ILE A 217 -4.52 -29.81 -14.88
N VAL A 218 -4.82 -29.64 -13.60
CA VAL A 218 -4.83 -30.70 -12.57
C VAL A 218 -6.16 -30.66 -11.81
N LEU A 219 -6.70 -31.84 -11.49
CA LEU A 219 -7.86 -31.97 -10.61
C LEU A 219 -7.41 -32.01 -9.15
N ALA A 220 -7.98 -31.15 -8.31
CA ALA A 220 -7.91 -31.24 -6.86
C ALA A 220 -9.21 -31.90 -6.34
N GLU A 221 -9.13 -33.16 -5.94
CA GLU A 221 -10.32 -33.94 -5.59
C GLU A 221 -10.75 -33.68 -4.14
N MET A 222 -11.81 -32.89 -3.96
CA MET A 222 -12.40 -32.57 -2.65
C MET A 222 -13.51 -33.55 -2.24
N ASP A 223 -14.10 -34.26 -3.21
CA ASP A 223 -15.22 -35.19 -3.06
C ASP A 223 -14.71 -36.64 -3.12
N ASN A 224 -13.79 -36.96 -2.20
CA ASN A 224 -13.21 -38.31 -2.01
C ASN A 224 -13.52 -38.90 -0.61
N GLY A 225 -14.46 -38.30 0.11
CA GLY A 225 -14.83 -38.72 1.48
C GLY A 225 -13.90 -38.22 2.59
N TRP A 226 -12.86 -37.44 2.27
CA TRP A 226 -11.93 -36.92 3.30
C TRP A 226 -12.44 -35.65 4.00
N ILE A 227 -13.13 -34.80 3.25
CA ILE A 227 -13.90 -33.68 3.79
C ILE A 227 -15.35 -34.12 3.81
N THR A 228 -15.98 -34.12 4.98
CA THR A 228 -17.36 -34.62 5.18
C THR A 228 -18.30 -33.48 5.57
N VAL A 229 -19.61 -33.73 5.48
CA VAL A 229 -20.65 -32.74 5.82
C VAL A 229 -20.56 -32.29 7.29
N ASP A 230 -20.05 -33.13 8.19
CA ASP A 230 -19.86 -32.79 9.61
C ASP A 230 -18.82 -31.69 9.83
N GLN A 231 -17.95 -31.47 8.84
CA GLN A 231 -16.95 -30.42 8.85
C GLN A 231 -17.46 -29.11 8.24
N LEU A 232 -18.77 -29.03 7.96
CA LEU A 232 -19.43 -27.85 7.41
C LEU A 232 -20.47 -27.33 8.43
N PRO A 233 -20.10 -26.42 9.35
CA PRO A 233 -20.97 -26.01 10.46
C PRO A 233 -22.35 -25.48 10.02
N ASP A 234 -22.41 -24.77 8.89
CA ASP A 234 -23.66 -24.27 8.30
C ASP A 234 -24.15 -25.12 7.10
N GLY A 235 -23.48 -26.24 6.84
CA GLY A 235 -23.77 -27.16 5.75
C GLY A 235 -23.22 -26.75 4.37
N THR A 236 -22.46 -25.64 4.28
CA THR A 236 -21.84 -25.14 3.05
C THR A 236 -20.37 -24.76 3.23
N HIS A 237 -20.04 -24.00 4.28
CA HIS A 237 -18.70 -23.48 4.54
C HIS A 237 -17.91 -24.44 5.44
N PRO A 238 -16.66 -24.79 5.09
CA PRO A 238 -15.82 -25.59 5.97
C PRO A 238 -15.51 -24.92 7.30
N SER A 239 -15.30 -25.73 8.35
CA SER A 239 -14.60 -25.30 9.57
C SER A 239 -13.11 -25.10 9.29
N ASP A 240 -12.36 -24.56 10.26
CA ASP A 240 -10.91 -24.38 10.15
C ASP A 240 -10.17 -25.68 9.76
N ASP A 241 -10.56 -26.82 10.33
CA ASP A 241 -10.02 -28.14 9.96
C ASP A 241 -10.40 -28.54 8.53
N GLY A 242 -11.64 -28.29 8.13
CA GLY A 242 -12.09 -28.54 6.76
C GLY A 242 -11.34 -27.69 5.73
N PHE A 243 -11.08 -26.41 6.03
CA PHE A 243 -10.25 -25.53 5.20
C PHE A 243 -8.79 -25.98 5.14
N LYS A 244 -8.25 -26.53 6.23
CA LYS A 244 -6.90 -27.11 6.26
C LYS A 244 -6.79 -28.34 5.34
N LYS A 245 -7.78 -29.23 5.33
CA LYS A 245 -7.86 -30.36 4.39
C LYS A 245 -8.03 -29.90 2.93
N MET A 246 -8.84 -28.86 2.70
CA MET A 246 -8.97 -28.24 1.38
C MET A 246 -7.64 -27.67 0.88
N ALA A 247 -6.87 -27.02 1.76
CA ALA A 247 -5.53 -26.54 1.44
C ALA A 247 -4.60 -27.70 1.04
N ARG A 248 -4.67 -28.85 1.73
CA ARG A 248 -3.90 -30.05 1.36
C ARG A 248 -4.20 -30.52 -0.06
N GLN A 249 -5.47 -30.59 -0.45
CA GLN A 249 -5.85 -31.05 -1.79
C GLN A 249 -5.36 -30.11 -2.90
N PHE A 250 -5.41 -28.78 -2.67
CA PHE A 250 -4.82 -27.82 -3.60
C PHE A 250 -3.30 -27.94 -3.66
N TYR A 251 -2.64 -28.11 -2.51
CA TYR A 251 -1.20 -28.32 -2.43
C TYR A 251 -0.76 -29.58 -3.20
N ASP A 252 -1.46 -30.70 -3.04
CA ASP A 252 -1.21 -31.94 -3.80
C ASP A 252 -1.43 -31.73 -5.31
N GLY A 253 -2.43 -30.94 -5.68
CA GLY A 253 -2.67 -30.53 -7.06
C GLY A 253 -1.49 -29.73 -7.65
N ILE A 254 -0.97 -28.76 -6.91
CA ILE A 254 0.21 -27.97 -7.32
C ILE A 254 1.46 -28.85 -7.42
N ASN A 255 1.64 -29.79 -6.49
CA ASN A 255 2.76 -30.74 -6.55
C ASN A 255 2.68 -31.67 -7.78
N LYS A 256 1.49 -32.17 -8.12
CA LYS A 256 1.27 -32.92 -9.36
C LYS A 256 1.55 -32.07 -10.61
N ALA A 257 1.21 -30.79 -10.59
CA ALA A 257 1.55 -29.87 -11.67
C ALA A 257 3.07 -29.68 -11.79
N TYR A 258 3.76 -29.52 -10.67
CA TYR A 258 5.22 -29.43 -10.65
C TYR A 258 5.89 -30.69 -11.20
N GLN A 259 5.50 -31.87 -10.73
CA GLN A 259 6.03 -33.16 -11.20
C GLN A 259 5.78 -33.38 -12.69
N ALA A 260 4.67 -32.86 -13.22
CA ALA A 260 4.35 -32.90 -14.65
C ALA A 260 5.04 -31.81 -15.48
N GLY A 261 5.84 -30.93 -14.87
CA GLY A 261 6.51 -29.82 -15.56
C GLY A 261 5.56 -28.71 -16.04
N PHE A 262 4.43 -28.51 -15.37
CA PHE A 262 3.38 -27.57 -15.81
C PHE A 262 3.58 -26.14 -15.27
N LEU A 263 4.33 -25.96 -14.19
CA LEU A 263 4.55 -24.65 -13.60
C LEU A 263 5.53 -23.82 -14.43
N ALA A 264 5.19 -22.55 -14.66
CA ALA A 264 5.98 -21.59 -15.44
C ALA A 264 6.04 -20.22 -14.74
N PRO A 265 7.08 -19.40 -14.97
CA PRO A 265 7.19 -18.07 -14.38
C PRO A 265 6.02 -17.14 -14.76
N PRO A 266 5.61 -16.21 -13.87
CA PRO A 266 4.55 -15.28 -14.18
C PRO A 266 5.03 -14.23 -15.18
N SER A 267 4.19 -13.91 -16.16
CA SER A 267 4.43 -12.77 -17.05
C SER A 267 4.37 -11.46 -16.26
N TYR A 268 5.19 -10.47 -16.67
CA TYR A 268 5.23 -9.16 -16.01
C TYR A 268 3.85 -8.47 -16.04
N ALA A 269 3.43 -7.94 -14.88
CA ALA A 269 2.10 -7.38 -14.65
C ALA A 269 2.13 -5.89 -14.23
N GLY A 270 3.29 -5.23 -14.31
CA GLY A 270 3.43 -3.82 -13.91
C GLY A 270 3.63 -3.61 -12.40
N PHE A 271 3.78 -4.68 -11.62
CA PHE A 271 4.10 -4.66 -10.19
C PHE A 271 5.17 -5.71 -9.86
N ASP A 272 5.80 -5.57 -8.69
CA ASP A 272 6.82 -6.48 -8.17
C ASP A 272 6.19 -7.50 -7.21
N ASP A 273 6.30 -8.79 -7.54
CA ASP A 273 5.77 -9.89 -6.73
C ASP A 273 6.45 -10.02 -5.34
N SER A 274 7.61 -9.37 -5.14
CA SER A 274 8.36 -9.43 -3.88
C SER A 274 7.98 -8.36 -2.86
N VAL A 275 7.26 -7.32 -3.28
CA VAL A 275 6.94 -6.17 -2.43
C VAL A 275 5.67 -6.43 -1.65
N SER A 276 5.80 -6.48 -0.31
CA SER A 276 4.67 -6.47 0.63
C SER A 276 3.70 -5.32 0.37
N VAL A 277 2.52 -5.59 -0.18
CA VAL A 277 1.41 -4.60 -0.22
C VAL A 277 0.43 -4.89 0.92
N ALA A 278 0.94 -5.37 2.06
CA ALA A 278 0.19 -5.70 3.28
C ALA A 278 -0.50 -4.50 3.97
N THR A 279 -0.61 -3.34 3.32
CA THR A 279 -1.06 -2.11 3.97
C THR A 279 -2.30 -1.53 3.28
N ALA A 280 -3.19 -0.91 4.08
CA ALA A 280 -4.13 0.11 3.61
C ALA A 280 -3.42 1.24 2.84
N THR A 281 -2.09 1.29 2.97
CA THR A 281 -1.18 2.23 2.35
C THR A 281 -0.69 1.78 0.96
N CYS A 282 -0.79 2.63 -0.04
CA CYS A 282 -0.07 2.50 -1.30
C CYS A 282 0.14 3.87 -1.95
N ASP A 283 1.25 4.02 -2.67
CA ASP A 283 1.49 5.24 -3.45
C ASP A 283 0.44 5.38 -4.56
N LYS A 284 -0.39 6.42 -4.49
CA LYS A 284 -1.27 6.81 -5.59
C LYS A 284 -0.46 7.00 -6.87
N LYS A 285 -0.85 6.30 -7.94
CA LYS A 285 -0.30 6.51 -9.29
C LYS A 285 -1.26 7.30 -10.17
N LEU A 286 -0.72 8.22 -10.97
CA LEU A 286 -1.52 8.97 -11.94
C LEU A 286 -2.24 7.99 -12.87
N GLY A 287 -3.56 8.13 -12.96
CA GLY A 287 -4.40 7.27 -13.79
C GLY A 287 -4.81 5.91 -13.20
N SER A 288 -4.44 5.60 -11.96
CA SER A 288 -4.87 4.34 -11.29
C SER A 288 -6.40 4.16 -11.23
N ALA A 289 -7.16 5.25 -11.31
CA ALA A 289 -8.62 5.23 -11.30
C ALA A 289 -9.26 4.73 -12.62
N PHE A 290 -8.57 4.83 -13.78
CA PHE A 290 -9.19 4.56 -15.10
C PHE A 290 -9.46 3.07 -15.36
N GLY A 291 -8.84 2.17 -14.60
CA GLY A 291 -9.10 0.73 -14.67
C GLY A 291 -10.14 0.22 -13.67
N ASP A 292 -10.53 1.04 -12.69
CA ASP A 292 -11.48 0.63 -11.67
C ASP A 292 -12.92 0.85 -12.15
N LYS A 293 -13.69 -0.23 -12.29
CA LYS A 293 -15.07 -0.20 -12.77
C LYS A 293 -16.03 0.59 -11.87
N ARG A 294 -15.63 0.87 -10.61
CA ARG A 294 -16.40 1.72 -9.68
C ARG A 294 -16.18 3.21 -9.97
N SER A 295 -15.07 3.58 -10.62
CA SER A 295 -14.83 4.97 -11.02
C SER A 295 -15.85 5.44 -12.05
N GLY A 296 -16.33 6.67 -11.87
CA GLY A 296 -17.44 7.26 -12.63
C GLY A 296 -18.82 6.87 -12.12
N MET A 297 -18.93 6.06 -11.06
CA MET A 297 -20.23 5.72 -10.47
C MET A 297 -20.88 6.97 -9.85
N GLU A 298 -22.12 7.25 -10.23
CA GLU A 298 -22.95 8.25 -9.55
C GLU A 298 -23.32 7.72 -8.18
N ILE A 299 -22.69 8.27 -7.14
CA ILE A 299 -22.95 7.91 -5.75
C ILE A 299 -24.13 8.71 -5.20
N LEU A 300 -24.37 9.94 -5.68
CA LEU A 300 -25.48 10.77 -5.22
C LEU A 300 -26.35 11.25 -6.38
N LYS A 301 -27.64 10.90 -6.36
CA LYS A 301 -28.62 11.29 -7.39
C LYS A 301 -29.33 12.62 -7.12
N ALA A 302 -29.09 13.21 -5.94
CA ALA A 302 -29.71 14.44 -5.46
C ALA A 302 -31.26 14.45 -5.55
N LEU A 303 -31.89 13.30 -5.31
CA LEU A 303 -33.35 13.15 -5.38
C LEU A 303 -34.07 13.58 -4.09
N SER A 304 -33.34 13.71 -2.98
CA SER A 304 -33.94 14.18 -1.73
C SER A 304 -34.31 15.65 -1.82
N SER A 305 -35.52 15.97 -1.36
CA SER A 305 -36.05 17.33 -1.28
C SER A 305 -35.30 18.22 -0.29
N VAL A 306 -34.41 17.69 0.56
CA VAL A 306 -33.60 18.51 1.46
C VAL A 306 -32.35 19.08 0.79
N ILE A 307 -31.96 18.54 -0.36
CA ILE A 307 -30.82 19.04 -1.14
C ILE A 307 -31.32 20.23 -1.96
N VAL A 308 -31.21 21.41 -1.35
CA VAL A 308 -31.84 22.65 -1.84
C VAL A 308 -30.84 23.74 -2.16
N ASP A 309 -31.19 24.54 -3.17
CA ASP A 309 -30.65 25.87 -3.41
C ASP A 309 -31.61 26.92 -2.79
N ASP A 310 -31.30 28.22 -2.95
CA ASP A 310 -32.19 29.31 -2.54
C ASP A 310 -33.07 29.84 -3.70
N GLY A 311 -33.19 29.07 -4.78
CA GLY A 311 -34.00 29.39 -5.95
C GLY A 311 -33.41 30.49 -6.83
N LYS A 312 -34.23 31.00 -7.75
CA LYS A 312 -33.91 32.11 -8.66
C LYS A 312 -33.98 33.45 -7.91
N TYR A 313 -33.15 34.42 -8.28
CA TYR A 313 -33.24 35.76 -7.69
C TYR A 313 -34.58 36.43 -8.01
N ILE A 314 -35.29 36.83 -6.96
CA ILE A 314 -36.54 37.59 -7.00
C ILE A 314 -36.26 38.97 -6.43
N HIS A 315 -36.39 39.99 -7.28
CA HIS A 315 -36.17 41.37 -6.86
C HIS A 315 -37.34 41.92 -6.03
N LYS A 316 -37.01 42.63 -4.97
CA LYS A 316 -37.93 43.46 -4.19
C LYS A 316 -37.17 44.71 -3.75
N SER A 317 -37.82 45.87 -3.81
CA SER A 317 -37.20 47.13 -3.43
C SER A 317 -38.08 47.97 -2.53
N GLU A 318 -37.46 48.80 -1.70
CA GLU A 318 -38.11 49.83 -0.90
C GLU A 318 -37.47 51.19 -1.17
N SER A 319 -38.26 52.23 -1.41
CA SER A 319 -37.73 53.59 -1.66
C SER A 319 -37.19 54.18 -0.36
N GLY A 320 -35.92 54.59 -0.36
CA GLY A 320 -35.31 55.32 0.74
C GLY A 320 -35.29 56.84 0.56
N GLY A 321 -35.83 57.35 -0.55
CA GLY A 321 -35.91 58.79 -0.82
C GLY A 321 -34.56 59.39 -1.23
N ILE A 322 -34.38 60.70 -0.97
CA ILE A 322 -33.13 61.42 -1.24
C ILE A 322 -32.17 61.18 -0.08
N ILE A 323 -31.02 60.57 -0.35
CA ILE A 323 -29.99 60.26 0.66
C ILE A 323 -28.83 61.25 0.64
N LEU A 324 -28.59 61.91 -0.50
CA LEU A 324 -27.51 62.86 -0.70
C LEU A 324 -27.94 63.96 -1.67
N GLN A 325 -27.45 65.17 -1.45
CA GLN A 325 -27.64 66.30 -2.36
C GLN A 325 -26.46 67.26 -2.29
N GLY A 326 -26.19 67.98 -3.38
CA GLY A 326 -25.08 68.93 -3.42
C GLY A 326 -24.86 69.54 -4.80
N THR A 327 -23.66 70.05 -5.02
CA THR A 327 -23.23 70.68 -6.29
C THR A 327 -21.87 70.19 -6.73
N PHE A 328 -21.70 69.98 -8.04
CA PHE A 328 -20.41 69.77 -8.71
C PHE A 328 -20.04 70.97 -9.57
N LYS A 329 -18.75 71.10 -9.88
CA LYS A 329 -18.23 72.08 -10.85
C LYS A 329 -17.48 71.39 -11.98
N GLY A 330 -17.78 71.74 -13.23
CA GLY A 330 -17.15 71.17 -14.42
C GLY A 330 -17.47 69.70 -14.63
N ASP A 331 -16.58 69.00 -15.33
CA ASP A 331 -16.69 67.57 -15.57
C ASP A 331 -16.63 66.77 -14.25
N PHE A 332 -17.55 65.83 -14.08
CA PHE A 332 -17.65 65.02 -12.87
C PHE A 332 -17.82 63.53 -13.15
N SER A 333 -17.47 62.71 -12.15
CA SER A 333 -17.82 61.29 -12.06
C SER A 333 -18.32 60.99 -10.65
N MET A 334 -19.19 60.00 -10.51
CA MET A 334 -19.79 59.60 -9.23
C MET A 334 -19.99 58.10 -9.22
N ASP A 335 -19.56 57.47 -8.12
CA ASP A 335 -19.58 56.03 -7.92
C ASP A 335 -19.74 55.71 -6.43
N PHE A 336 -19.94 54.43 -6.13
CA PHE A 336 -19.93 53.89 -4.78
C PHE A 336 -18.81 52.84 -4.71
N ALA A 337 -17.98 52.91 -3.67
CA ALA A 337 -16.83 52.03 -3.51
C ALA A 337 -16.54 51.75 -2.03
N GLN A 338 -16.05 50.55 -1.74
CA GLN A 338 -15.64 50.13 -0.40
C GLN A 338 -14.21 50.62 -0.11
N LEU A 339 -14.05 51.88 0.28
CA LEU A 339 -12.73 52.48 0.49
C LEU A 339 -12.21 52.35 1.92
N VAL A 340 -13.11 52.26 2.91
CA VAL A 340 -12.77 52.22 4.34
C VAL A 340 -13.40 51.01 5.01
N ASN A 341 -12.58 50.14 5.60
CA ASN A 341 -13.09 49.01 6.40
C ASN A 341 -13.15 49.37 7.90
N PHE A 342 -14.34 49.30 8.50
CA PHE A 342 -14.57 49.51 9.94
C PHE A 342 -14.49 48.23 10.78
N GLY A 343 -13.82 47.19 10.27
CA GLY A 343 -13.69 45.89 10.93
C GLY A 343 -14.85 44.93 10.66
N ASN A 344 -15.69 45.23 9.67
CA ASN A 344 -16.70 44.31 9.18
C ASN A 344 -16.00 43.24 8.33
N GLY A 345 -16.39 41.97 8.49
CA GLY A 345 -15.91 40.92 7.60
C GLY A 345 -16.50 41.06 6.19
N ARG A 346 -15.84 40.50 5.17
CA ARG A 346 -16.34 40.46 3.79
C ARG A 346 -17.82 40.09 3.73
N GLY A 347 -18.63 40.93 3.10
CA GLY A 347 -20.07 40.75 2.83
C GLY A 347 -20.96 41.74 3.58
N GLY A 348 -20.46 42.34 4.66
CA GLY A 348 -21.20 43.28 5.51
C GLY A 348 -20.76 44.73 5.34
N GLU A 349 -19.98 45.05 4.32
CA GLU A 349 -19.44 46.39 4.12
C GLU A 349 -20.45 47.35 3.47
N ASN A 350 -20.35 48.63 3.83
CA ASN A 350 -21.14 49.72 3.27
C ASN A 350 -20.22 50.56 2.39
N GLU A 351 -20.67 50.91 1.20
CA GLU A 351 -19.83 51.63 0.26
C GLU A 351 -19.94 53.14 0.43
N GLU A 352 -18.78 53.79 0.39
CA GLU A 352 -18.66 55.23 0.41
C GLU A 352 -19.18 55.85 -0.89
N PHE A 353 -19.76 57.05 -0.77
CA PHE A 353 -20.06 57.86 -1.95
C PHE A 353 -18.79 58.55 -2.40
N VAL A 354 -18.35 58.29 -3.62
CA VAL A 354 -17.09 58.81 -4.17
C VAL A 354 -17.38 59.60 -5.44
N TYR A 355 -16.75 60.78 -5.57
CA TYR A 355 -16.90 61.58 -6.77
C TYR A 355 -15.65 62.39 -7.10
N LYS A 356 -15.49 62.69 -8.40
CA LYS A 356 -14.50 63.63 -8.93
C LYS A 356 -15.23 64.83 -9.52
N ASP A 357 -14.68 66.02 -9.31
CA ASP A 357 -15.05 67.24 -10.03
C ASP A 357 -13.78 68.04 -10.40
N SER A 358 -13.94 69.26 -10.91
CA SER A 358 -12.82 70.16 -11.22
C SER A 358 -11.97 70.57 -10.01
N THR A 359 -12.48 70.40 -8.78
CA THR A 359 -11.80 70.80 -7.53
C THR A 359 -10.98 69.68 -6.89
N GLY A 360 -11.26 68.41 -7.25
CA GLY A 360 -10.52 67.26 -6.77
C GLY A 360 -11.36 65.99 -6.76
N MET A 361 -10.91 65.01 -5.97
CA MET A 361 -11.65 63.78 -5.68
C MET A 361 -12.03 63.75 -4.20
N TRP A 362 -13.24 63.28 -3.93
CA TRP A 362 -13.87 63.35 -2.63
C TRP A 362 -14.57 62.04 -2.30
N MET A 363 -14.59 61.69 -1.02
CA MET A 363 -15.40 60.60 -0.49
C MET A 363 -16.31 61.10 0.64
N GLN A 364 -17.41 60.40 0.88
CA GLN A 364 -18.25 60.55 2.06
C GLN A 364 -18.46 59.16 2.69
N VAL A 365 -18.09 59.03 3.97
CA VAL A 365 -18.19 57.77 4.71
C VAL A 365 -19.66 57.38 4.87
N ASN A 366 -19.99 56.15 4.50
CA ASN A 366 -21.34 55.62 4.63
C ASN A 366 -21.54 54.93 5.99
N LYS A 367 -22.44 55.46 6.82
CA LYS A 367 -22.80 54.88 8.12
C LYS A 367 -23.89 53.82 8.03
N GLY A 368 -24.35 53.50 6.82
CA GLY A 368 -25.49 52.64 6.55
C GLY A 368 -26.80 53.41 6.63
N ASN A 369 -27.89 52.73 6.28
CA ASN A 369 -29.26 53.27 6.32
C ASN A 369 -29.44 54.59 5.52
N GLY A 370 -28.60 54.85 4.53
CA GLY A 370 -28.64 56.09 3.73
C GLY A 370 -28.03 57.32 4.43
N VAL A 371 -27.25 57.14 5.50
CA VAL A 371 -26.61 58.23 6.25
C VAL A 371 -25.13 58.33 5.89
N PHE A 372 -24.66 59.53 5.55
CA PHE A 372 -23.28 59.81 5.13
C PHE A 372 -22.63 60.90 5.98
N GLU A 373 -21.33 60.76 6.23
CA GLU A 373 -20.50 61.79 6.86
C GLU A 373 -20.17 62.94 5.90
N PRO A 374 -19.71 64.11 6.41
CA PRO A 374 -19.21 65.19 5.56
C PRO A 374 -18.09 64.74 4.61
N LYS A 375 -17.98 65.40 3.45
CA LYS A 375 -16.99 65.06 2.44
C LYS A 375 -15.55 65.26 2.90
N VAL A 376 -14.68 64.32 2.53
CA VAL A 376 -13.23 64.35 2.75
C VAL A 376 -12.52 64.23 1.40
N LYS A 377 -11.43 64.98 1.21
CA LYS A 377 -10.63 64.93 -0.02
C LYS A 377 -9.74 63.70 -0.02
N ILE A 378 -9.66 63.00 -1.15
CA ILE A 378 -8.78 61.83 -1.36
C ILE A 378 -7.87 62.05 -2.57
N ASP A 379 -6.76 61.32 -2.61
CA ASP A 379 -5.78 61.37 -3.71
C ASP A 379 -5.42 59.94 -4.15
N PRO A 380 -6.00 59.45 -5.27
CA PRO A 380 -5.67 58.14 -5.83
C PRO A 380 -4.26 58.01 -6.41
N LYS A 381 -3.44 59.07 -6.36
CA LYS A 381 -2.10 59.10 -6.98
C LYS A 381 -2.11 58.84 -8.49
N HIS A 382 -3.22 59.19 -9.16
CA HIS A 382 -3.40 59.00 -10.59
C HIS A 382 -4.27 60.12 -11.19
N ASN A 383 -3.89 60.62 -12.38
CA ASN A 383 -4.67 61.64 -13.08
C ASN A 383 -5.53 61.02 -14.20
N CYS A 384 -6.62 60.35 -13.81
CA CYS A 384 -7.53 59.75 -14.77
C CYS A 384 -8.60 60.75 -15.28
N PRO A 385 -8.93 60.75 -16.59
CA PRO A 385 -10.12 61.43 -17.10
C PRO A 385 -11.40 60.89 -16.45
N THR A 386 -12.38 61.75 -16.15
CA THR A 386 -13.64 61.38 -15.47
C THR A 386 -14.34 60.17 -16.08
N ALA A 387 -14.42 60.10 -17.42
CA ALA A 387 -15.05 58.97 -18.12
C ALA A 387 -14.32 57.62 -18.00
N GLY A 388 -13.05 57.61 -17.60
CA GLY A 388 -12.23 56.40 -17.41
C GLY A 388 -12.23 55.85 -15.98
N ILE A 389 -12.73 56.60 -15.01
CA ILE A 389 -12.66 56.23 -13.59
C ILE A 389 -13.59 55.05 -13.29
N ARG A 390 -13.06 54.03 -12.62
CA ARG A 390 -13.79 52.90 -12.03
C ARG A 390 -13.23 52.60 -10.65
N TRP A 391 -14.01 51.86 -9.88
CA TRP A 391 -13.65 51.38 -8.55
C TRP A 391 -13.92 49.89 -8.44
N GLY A 392 -13.07 49.19 -7.72
CA GLY A 392 -13.31 47.80 -7.32
C GLY A 392 -12.05 47.08 -6.89
N ASP A 393 -12.22 46.04 -6.11
CA ASP A 393 -11.15 45.24 -5.52
C ASP A 393 -10.42 44.35 -6.56
N VAL A 394 -9.16 44.65 -6.88
CA VAL A 394 -8.37 43.88 -7.86
C VAL A 394 -7.46 42.84 -7.21
N ASN A 395 -7.24 42.89 -5.89
CA ASN A 395 -6.28 42.05 -5.18
C ASN A 395 -6.92 41.15 -4.09
N ASN A 396 -8.23 41.20 -3.91
CA ASN A 396 -9.01 40.51 -2.89
C ASN A 396 -8.53 40.83 -1.46
N ASP A 397 -8.30 42.11 -1.16
CA ASP A 397 -8.01 42.58 0.20
C ASP A 397 -9.23 43.13 0.95
N GLY A 398 -10.36 43.29 0.26
CA GLY A 398 -11.61 43.80 0.82
C GLY A 398 -11.78 45.31 0.72
N LEU A 399 -10.84 46.00 0.07
CA LEU A 399 -10.94 47.41 -0.27
C LEU A 399 -11.04 47.56 -1.79
N ASP A 400 -11.90 48.46 -2.23
CA ASP A 400 -11.97 48.81 -3.64
C ASP A 400 -10.79 49.71 -4.02
N ASP A 401 -10.16 49.37 -5.14
CA ASP A 401 -9.02 50.08 -5.70
C ASP A 401 -9.47 51.14 -6.69
N PHE A 402 -8.59 52.12 -6.94
CA PHE A 402 -8.81 53.10 -7.98
C PHE A 402 -8.34 52.55 -9.33
N ILE A 403 -9.23 52.55 -10.32
CA ILE A 403 -8.96 52.00 -11.65
C ILE A 403 -9.16 53.09 -12.70
N CYS A 404 -8.16 53.31 -13.54
CA CYS A 404 -8.27 54.16 -14.73
C CYS A 404 -8.32 53.31 -16.01
N ILE A 405 -9.45 53.36 -16.71
CA ILE A 405 -9.57 52.79 -18.06
C ILE A 405 -9.13 53.85 -19.07
N THR A 406 -8.03 53.59 -19.77
CA THR A 406 -7.47 54.51 -20.76
C THR A 406 -8.33 54.55 -22.02
N THR A 407 -8.08 55.51 -22.94
CA THR A 407 -8.74 55.55 -24.25
C THR A 407 -8.58 54.27 -25.07
N TRP A 408 -7.53 53.49 -24.82
CA TRP A 408 -7.16 52.29 -25.56
C TRP A 408 -7.52 50.99 -24.83
N ALA A 409 -8.50 51.05 -23.93
CA ALA A 409 -8.99 49.91 -23.15
C ALA A 409 -7.94 49.24 -22.23
N SER A 410 -6.77 49.84 -22.00
CA SER A 410 -5.86 49.42 -20.92
C SER A 410 -6.44 49.82 -19.57
N ILE A 411 -6.11 49.06 -18.54
CA ILE A 411 -6.39 49.41 -17.15
C ILE A 411 -5.10 49.76 -16.42
N GLU A 412 -5.12 50.90 -15.74
CA GLU A 412 -4.10 51.36 -14.80
C GLU A 412 -4.71 51.36 -13.40
N VAL A 413 -3.96 50.95 -12.38
CA VAL A 413 -4.50 50.74 -11.02
C VAL A 413 -3.66 51.47 -9.99
N SER A 414 -4.34 52.10 -9.03
CA SER A 414 -3.75 52.49 -7.76
C SER A 414 -4.41 51.70 -6.62
N ILE A 415 -3.61 50.94 -5.88
CA ILE A 415 -4.07 50.07 -4.81
C ILE A 415 -4.44 50.88 -3.57
N ASN A 416 -5.57 50.58 -2.97
CA ASN A 416 -5.99 51.16 -1.69
C ASN A 416 -5.24 50.46 -0.54
N ARG A 417 -4.41 51.20 0.20
CA ARG A 417 -3.68 50.71 1.37
C ARG A 417 -4.44 50.90 2.68
N GLY A 418 -5.71 51.26 2.60
CA GLY A 418 -6.58 51.53 3.73
C GLY A 418 -6.32 52.88 4.40
N GLY A 419 -6.94 53.06 5.57
CA GLY A 419 -6.97 54.31 6.31
C GLY A 419 -8.31 55.04 6.18
N ASN A 420 -8.50 56.08 6.99
CA ASN A 420 -9.63 57.01 6.88
C ASN A 420 -9.13 58.46 7.09
N PRO A 421 -8.88 59.24 6.03
CA PRO A 421 -9.07 58.89 4.62
C PRO A 421 -8.11 57.81 4.09
N PRO A 422 -8.50 57.08 3.04
CA PRO A 422 -7.68 56.03 2.43
C PRO A 422 -6.42 56.60 1.78
N THR A 423 -5.36 55.79 1.76
CA THR A 423 -4.12 56.08 1.04
C THR A 423 -3.96 55.16 -0.15
N PHE A 424 -3.43 55.68 -1.27
CA PHE A 424 -3.30 54.93 -2.51
C PHE A 424 -1.85 54.82 -2.98
N GLU A 425 -1.51 53.68 -3.57
CA GLU A 425 -0.22 53.42 -4.21
C GLU A 425 -0.43 53.13 -5.70
N ASN A 426 0.13 53.97 -6.57
CA ASN A 426 -0.03 53.82 -8.02
C ASN A 426 0.89 52.71 -8.56
N LEU A 427 0.28 51.69 -9.17
CA LEU A 427 0.98 50.59 -9.84
C LEU A 427 1.17 50.81 -11.35
N GLY A 428 0.57 51.84 -11.93
CA GLY A 428 0.61 52.10 -13.37
C GLY A 428 -0.18 51.06 -14.16
N GLU A 429 0.30 50.72 -15.36
CA GLU A 429 -0.37 49.73 -16.21
C GLU A 429 -0.50 48.38 -15.48
N TYR A 430 -1.74 47.93 -15.38
CA TYR A 430 -2.14 46.69 -14.71
C TYR A 430 -2.45 45.60 -15.73
N ARG A 431 -3.10 45.99 -16.83
CA ARG A 431 -3.32 45.14 -18.01
C ARG A 431 -3.43 46.01 -19.26
N LYS A 432 -2.70 45.61 -20.30
CA LYS A 432 -2.78 46.22 -21.63
C LYS A 432 -4.16 46.01 -22.26
N GLY A 433 -4.65 47.00 -22.98
CA GLY A 433 -5.92 46.94 -23.70
C GLY A 433 -5.89 46.01 -24.91
N VAL A 434 -7.09 45.70 -25.42
CA VAL A 434 -7.26 44.91 -26.64
C VAL A 434 -7.21 45.82 -27.86
N ASN A 435 -6.46 45.42 -28.88
CA ASN A 435 -6.28 46.23 -30.08
C ASN A 435 -7.62 46.51 -30.79
N GLY A 436 -7.80 47.74 -31.28
CA GLY A 436 -9.04 48.18 -31.93
C GLY A 436 -10.24 48.40 -31.00
N LYS A 437 -10.02 48.40 -29.68
CA LYS A 437 -11.08 48.63 -28.68
C LYS A 437 -10.82 49.90 -27.87
N GLY A 438 -11.88 50.68 -27.66
CA GLY A 438 -11.91 51.83 -26.78
C GLY A 438 -12.47 51.50 -25.39
N ARG A 439 -12.35 52.46 -24.46
CA ARG A 439 -12.80 52.32 -23.05
C ARG A 439 -14.25 51.86 -22.90
N GLU A 440 -15.12 52.28 -23.82
CA GLU A 440 -16.55 51.98 -23.83
C GLU A 440 -16.84 50.48 -24.00
N HIS A 441 -15.87 49.71 -24.49
CA HIS A 441 -15.98 48.26 -24.65
C HIS A 441 -15.62 47.48 -23.38
N VAL A 442 -14.99 48.11 -22.38
CA VAL A 442 -14.49 47.43 -21.17
C VAL A 442 -15.59 47.31 -20.12
N ARG A 443 -15.71 46.14 -19.51
CA ARG A 443 -16.45 45.91 -18.26
C ARG A 443 -15.54 45.20 -17.28
N LEU A 444 -15.72 45.49 -15.99
CA LEU A 444 -14.98 44.87 -14.90
C LEU A 444 -16.00 44.22 -13.97
N GLY A 445 -15.68 43.03 -13.49
CA GLY A 445 -16.52 42.29 -12.54
C GLY A 445 -15.80 41.02 -12.11
N ASP A 446 -15.99 40.58 -10.87
CA ASP A 446 -15.55 39.26 -10.44
C ASP A 446 -16.48 38.19 -11.03
N ILE A 447 -16.06 37.51 -12.09
CA ILE A 447 -16.91 36.56 -12.81
C ILE A 447 -16.85 35.19 -12.15
N ASP A 448 -15.70 34.78 -11.62
CA ASP A 448 -15.51 33.43 -11.13
C ASP A 448 -15.71 33.27 -9.61
N GLY A 449 -15.88 34.38 -8.89
CA GLY A 449 -16.21 34.52 -7.48
C GLY A 449 -15.01 34.32 -6.55
N ASP A 450 -13.80 34.73 -6.95
CA ASP A 450 -12.59 34.66 -6.09
C ASP A 450 -12.22 35.98 -5.40
N GLY A 451 -13.07 36.99 -5.52
CA GLY A 451 -12.94 38.30 -4.88
C GLY A 451 -12.05 39.27 -5.64
N ARG A 452 -11.54 38.90 -6.82
CA ARG A 452 -10.73 39.76 -7.68
C ARG A 452 -11.54 40.19 -8.89
N LEU A 453 -11.47 41.46 -9.25
CA LEU A 453 -12.06 41.91 -10.49
C LEU A 453 -11.37 41.30 -11.72
N ASP A 454 -12.19 40.75 -12.61
CA ASP A 454 -11.79 40.26 -13.93
C ASP A 454 -11.95 41.34 -15.01
N TYR A 455 -11.20 41.19 -16.09
CA TYR A 455 -11.25 42.10 -17.23
C TYR A 455 -12.14 41.54 -18.32
N CYS A 456 -13.18 42.27 -18.71
CA CYS A 456 -14.08 41.90 -19.78
C CYS A 456 -14.10 42.92 -20.90
N ILE A 457 -14.23 42.45 -22.14
CA ILE A 457 -14.25 43.26 -23.35
C ILE A 457 -15.40 42.82 -24.25
N MET A 458 -16.13 43.79 -24.80
CA MET A 458 -17.18 43.55 -25.78
C MET A 458 -16.67 43.53 -27.22
N ASP A 459 -17.15 42.57 -28.00
CA ASP A 459 -16.89 42.47 -29.43
C ASP A 459 -17.83 43.36 -30.27
N GLY A 460 -17.79 43.24 -31.61
CA GLY A 460 -18.63 44.05 -32.51
C GLY A 460 -20.13 43.75 -32.43
N ASN A 461 -20.52 42.59 -31.90
CA ASN A 461 -21.91 42.19 -31.66
C ASN A 461 -22.31 42.36 -30.18
N ASN A 462 -21.48 43.05 -29.39
CA ASN A 462 -21.61 43.22 -27.94
C ASN A 462 -21.59 41.91 -27.14
N ALA A 463 -21.05 40.82 -27.72
CA ALA A 463 -20.75 39.63 -26.94
C ALA A 463 -19.58 39.92 -26.00
N LEU A 464 -19.68 39.41 -24.77
CA LEU A 464 -18.77 39.72 -23.68
C LEU A 464 -17.75 38.60 -23.51
N THR A 465 -16.48 38.91 -23.77
CA THR A 465 -15.33 38.01 -23.53
C THR A 465 -14.59 38.48 -22.29
N CYS A 466 -14.23 37.56 -21.41
CA CYS A 466 -13.61 37.90 -20.12
C CYS A 466 -12.31 37.14 -19.87
N TYR A 467 -11.45 37.75 -19.07
CA TYR A 467 -10.14 37.25 -18.71
C TYR A 467 -9.99 37.33 -17.19
N ARG A 468 -9.73 36.18 -16.57
CA ARG A 468 -9.53 36.05 -15.14
C ARG A 468 -8.29 36.78 -14.65
N ASN A 469 -8.41 37.54 -13.57
CA ASN A 469 -7.27 38.04 -12.80
C ASN A 469 -6.75 36.96 -11.84
N GLY A 470 -5.76 36.18 -12.28
CA GLY A 470 -5.20 35.09 -11.48
C GLY A 470 -3.98 35.52 -10.67
N GLY A 471 -3.98 35.27 -9.36
CA GLY A 471 -2.84 35.56 -8.48
C GLY A 471 -3.24 35.63 -7.00
N ILE A 472 -2.28 35.96 -6.14
CA ILE A 472 -2.48 36.14 -4.68
C ILE A 472 -1.96 37.49 -4.15
N GLY A 473 -1.24 38.26 -4.97
CA GLY A 473 -0.71 39.57 -4.60
C GLY A 473 -1.50 40.73 -5.20
N ASP A 474 -0.93 41.93 -5.10
CA ASP A 474 -1.52 43.17 -5.65
C ASP A 474 -1.65 43.17 -7.17
N ARG A 475 -0.84 42.35 -7.87
CA ARG A 475 -0.87 42.21 -9.33
C ARG A 475 -1.32 40.81 -9.76
N PRO A 476 -1.90 40.67 -10.96
CA PRO A 476 -2.11 39.38 -11.59
C PRO A 476 -0.77 38.70 -11.83
N SER A 477 -0.65 37.45 -11.41
CA SER A 477 0.42 36.56 -11.87
C SER A 477 0.18 36.13 -13.31
N TYR A 478 -1.08 36.05 -13.74
CA TYR A 478 -1.48 35.72 -15.10
C TYR A 478 -2.92 36.19 -15.40
N TRP A 479 -3.23 36.33 -16.69
CA TRP A 479 -4.59 36.54 -17.19
C TRP A 479 -5.06 35.28 -17.91
N GLN A 480 -6.12 34.63 -17.42
CA GLN A 480 -6.64 33.38 -18.00
C GLN A 480 -7.91 33.66 -18.82
N ASP A 481 -7.96 33.22 -20.07
CA ASP A 481 -9.11 33.45 -20.95
C ASP A 481 -10.32 32.58 -20.55
N PHE A 482 -11.49 33.21 -20.33
CA PHE A 482 -12.77 32.51 -20.19
C PHE A 482 -13.43 32.23 -21.55
N GLY A 483 -13.04 32.95 -22.59
CA GLY A 483 -13.74 33.09 -23.86
C GLY A 483 -14.98 33.97 -23.73
N VAL A 484 -15.87 33.89 -24.73
CA VAL A 484 -17.18 34.55 -24.69
C VAL A 484 -18.02 33.94 -23.58
N ILE A 485 -18.39 34.77 -22.60
CA ILE A 485 -19.24 34.41 -21.46
C ILE A 485 -20.71 34.79 -21.67
N HIS A 486 -21.01 35.78 -22.51
CA HIS A 486 -22.39 36.20 -22.81
C HIS A 486 -22.51 36.68 -24.27
N ALA A 487 -23.60 36.37 -24.96
CA ALA A 487 -23.75 36.65 -26.40
C ALA A 487 -24.19 38.09 -26.74
N GLY A 488 -24.41 38.94 -25.74
CA GLY A 488 -24.84 40.33 -25.91
C GLY A 488 -26.31 40.54 -26.30
N GLU A 489 -26.97 39.51 -26.85
CA GLU A 489 -28.42 39.47 -27.17
C GLU A 489 -28.91 40.65 -28.05
N GLY A 490 -28.05 41.19 -28.93
CA GLY A 490 -28.38 42.36 -29.76
C GLY A 490 -28.63 43.65 -28.95
N ARG A 491 -28.27 43.66 -27.66
CA ARG A 491 -28.42 44.81 -26.77
C ARG A 491 -27.36 45.86 -27.06
N GLN A 492 -27.66 47.12 -26.77
CA GLN A 492 -26.70 48.22 -26.89
C GLN A 492 -25.61 48.11 -25.82
N ASN A 493 -24.35 48.30 -26.22
CA ASN A 493 -23.18 48.33 -25.33
C ASN A 493 -23.44 49.20 -24.08
N ALA A 494 -23.95 50.43 -24.25
CA ALA A 494 -24.14 51.39 -23.16
C ALA A 494 -25.07 50.91 -22.01
N GLY A 495 -25.90 49.89 -22.25
CA GLY A 495 -26.78 49.31 -21.23
C GLY A 495 -26.19 48.12 -20.49
N ILE A 496 -25.14 47.48 -21.02
CA ILE A 496 -24.56 46.26 -20.44
C ILE A 496 -23.69 46.62 -19.24
N MET A 497 -23.86 45.94 -18.11
CA MET A 497 -23.03 46.12 -16.91
C MET A 497 -22.85 44.80 -16.14
N LEU A 498 -21.82 44.78 -15.30
CA LEU A 498 -21.50 43.66 -14.41
C LEU A 498 -21.66 44.15 -12.97
N VAL A 499 -22.59 43.55 -12.22
CA VAL A 499 -22.96 43.99 -10.87
C VAL A 499 -23.41 42.77 -10.07
N ASP A 500 -22.84 42.54 -8.89
CA ASP A 500 -23.32 41.53 -7.93
C ASP A 500 -24.61 42.01 -7.25
N VAL A 501 -25.78 41.69 -7.81
CA VAL A 501 -27.07 42.20 -7.31
C VAL A 501 -27.64 41.39 -6.16
N ASN A 502 -27.30 40.11 -6.08
CA ASN A 502 -27.81 39.17 -5.06
C ASN A 502 -26.91 39.10 -3.82
N GLY A 503 -25.68 39.64 -3.88
CA GLY A 503 -24.70 39.72 -2.80
C GLY A 503 -23.89 38.43 -2.63
N ASP A 504 -23.69 37.65 -3.70
CA ASP A 504 -22.97 36.37 -3.66
C ASP A 504 -21.48 36.47 -4.06
N PHE A 505 -21.00 37.69 -4.30
CA PHE A 505 -19.65 38.03 -4.77
C PHE A 505 -19.34 37.58 -6.20
N ARG A 506 -20.33 37.17 -6.98
CA ARG A 506 -20.20 36.98 -8.42
C ARG A 506 -20.91 38.13 -9.12
N SER A 507 -20.24 38.73 -10.09
CA SER A 507 -20.84 39.80 -10.87
C SER A 507 -21.88 39.23 -11.81
N ASP A 508 -23.11 39.70 -11.69
CA ASP A 508 -24.22 39.34 -12.55
C ASP A 508 -24.20 40.15 -13.84
N TRP A 509 -24.75 39.60 -14.91
CA TRP A 509 -24.89 40.32 -16.17
C TRP A 509 -26.21 41.07 -16.18
N LEU A 510 -26.15 42.38 -16.36
CA LEU A 510 -27.31 43.26 -16.37
C LEU A 510 -27.38 43.98 -17.71
N TYR A 511 -28.60 44.16 -18.21
CA TYR A 511 -28.89 45.11 -19.27
C TYR A 511 -29.85 46.19 -18.77
N MET A 512 -29.41 47.44 -18.85
CA MET A 512 -30.19 48.63 -18.53
C MET A 512 -30.67 49.32 -19.80
N ASP A 513 -31.97 49.52 -19.92
CA ASP A 513 -32.57 50.28 -21.01
C ASP A 513 -32.37 51.81 -20.83
N GLU A 514 -32.90 52.60 -21.77
CA GLU A 514 -32.78 54.06 -21.71
C GLU A 514 -33.44 54.68 -20.48
N ASN A 515 -34.53 54.08 -20.00
CA ASN A 515 -35.33 54.55 -18.88
C ASN A 515 -34.81 54.07 -17.51
N GLY A 516 -33.71 53.32 -17.51
CA GLY A 516 -33.12 52.73 -16.31
C GLY A 516 -33.75 51.39 -15.90
N ALA A 517 -34.66 50.80 -16.69
CA ALA A 517 -35.19 49.47 -16.38
C ALA A 517 -34.10 48.42 -16.62
N VAL A 518 -34.00 47.42 -15.74
CA VAL A 518 -32.89 46.46 -15.72
C VAL A 518 -33.41 45.05 -15.91
N THR A 519 -32.87 44.37 -16.93
CA THR A 519 -32.95 42.91 -17.09
C THR A 519 -31.71 42.27 -16.48
N THR A 520 -31.87 41.20 -15.70
CA THR A 520 -30.78 40.59 -14.93
C THR A 520 -30.61 39.11 -15.28
N HIS A 521 -29.36 38.68 -15.41
CA HIS A 521 -28.94 37.28 -15.43
C HIS A 521 -27.95 37.04 -14.29
N ILE A 522 -28.33 36.19 -13.33
CA ILE A 522 -27.51 35.86 -12.17
C ILE A 522 -26.37 34.92 -12.56
N ASN A 523 -25.16 35.22 -12.09
CA ASN A 523 -23.95 34.44 -12.35
C ASN A 523 -23.80 33.31 -11.34
N GLN A 524 -24.04 32.07 -11.77
CA GLN A 524 -23.75 30.90 -10.94
C GLN A 524 -22.49 30.15 -11.37
N ARG A 525 -21.90 29.42 -10.41
CA ARG A 525 -20.78 28.52 -10.69
C ARG A 525 -21.23 27.45 -11.71
N PRO A 526 -20.51 27.29 -12.82
CA PRO A 526 -20.86 26.28 -13.82
C PRO A 526 -20.51 24.86 -13.35
N ALA A 527 -21.14 23.86 -13.96
CA ALA A 527 -20.73 22.47 -13.81
C ALA A 527 -19.61 22.10 -14.80
N GLY A 528 -18.67 21.26 -14.36
CA GLY A 528 -17.62 20.70 -15.20
C GLY A 528 -16.37 21.58 -15.31
N LYS A 529 -15.52 21.30 -16.30
CA LYS A 529 -14.23 21.96 -16.52
C LYS A 529 -14.37 23.25 -17.32
N THR A 530 -15.07 24.21 -16.77
CA THR A 530 -15.28 25.53 -17.37
C THR A 530 -15.32 26.63 -16.33
N LEU A 531 -14.88 27.83 -16.70
CA LEU A 531 -15.01 29.04 -15.88
C LEU A 531 -16.16 29.94 -16.38
N LYS A 532 -16.77 29.62 -17.53
CA LYS A 532 -17.91 30.37 -18.06
C LYS A 532 -19.10 30.26 -17.11
N PRO A 533 -19.71 31.38 -16.69
CA PRO A 533 -20.89 31.37 -15.82
C PRO A 533 -22.03 30.49 -16.32
N HIS A 534 -22.76 29.92 -15.36
CA HIS A 534 -24.11 29.43 -15.60
C HIS A 534 -25.09 30.58 -15.33
N TRP A 535 -25.61 31.19 -16.40
CA TRP A 535 -26.54 32.32 -16.30
C TRP A 535 -27.94 31.86 -15.93
N LEU A 536 -28.45 32.32 -14.80
CA LEU A 536 -29.86 32.21 -14.44
C LEU A 536 -30.59 33.49 -14.83
N ASP A 537 -31.48 33.41 -15.82
CA ASP A 537 -32.35 34.55 -16.17
C ASP A 537 -33.20 34.95 -14.95
N SER A 538 -33.23 36.25 -14.64
CA SER A 538 -34.05 36.91 -13.63
C SER A 538 -35.12 37.86 -14.18
N GLY A 539 -35.22 37.97 -15.50
CA GLY A 539 -36.14 38.87 -16.17
C GLY A 539 -35.88 40.32 -15.79
N VAL A 540 -36.93 41.14 -15.85
CA VAL A 540 -36.86 42.55 -15.43
C VAL A 540 -36.91 42.62 -13.91
N THR A 541 -35.80 43.00 -13.31
CA THR A 541 -35.66 43.15 -11.85
C THR A 541 -36.00 44.56 -11.39
N HIS A 542 -35.59 45.58 -12.16
CA HIS A 542 -35.84 46.98 -11.83
C HIS A 542 -36.67 47.65 -12.94
N LEU A 543 -37.70 48.42 -12.57
CA LEU A 543 -38.57 49.10 -13.53
C LEU A 543 -38.02 50.44 -14.04
N GLY A 544 -36.87 50.88 -13.52
CA GLY A 544 -36.25 52.14 -13.88
C GLY A 544 -36.98 53.37 -13.33
N VAL A 545 -36.59 54.54 -13.84
CA VAL A 545 -37.07 55.85 -13.39
C VAL A 545 -38.10 56.47 -14.32
N ARG A 546 -38.58 55.69 -15.31
CA ARG A 546 -39.63 56.06 -16.28
C ARG A 546 -39.32 57.30 -17.13
N MET A 547 -38.05 57.68 -17.23
CA MET A 547 -37.54 58.75 -18.07
C MET A 547 -36.13 58.40 -18.57
N PRO A 548 -35.71 58.87 -19.76
CA PRO A 548 -34.44 58.46 -20.36
C PRO A 548 -33.23 59.07 -19.65
N ASP A 549 -32.73 58.41 -18.59
CA ASP A 549 -31.60 58.88 -17.77
C ASP A 549 -30.72 57.73 -17.24
N ARG A 550 -30.44 56.72 -18.07
CA ARG A 550 -29.57 55.59 -17.68
C ARG A 550 -28.20 56.00 -17.14
N VAL A 551 -27.64 57.11 -17.65
CA VAL A 551 -26.34 57.65 -17.21
C VAL A 551 -26.34 58.13 -15.75
N GLY A 552 -27.52 58.45 -15.20
CA GLY A 552 -27.71 58.82 -13.80
C GLY A 552 -27.88 57.63 -12.86
N ILE A 553 -27.97 56.39 -13.38
CA ILE A 553 -28.20 55.21 -12.53
C ILE A 553 -26.87 54.64 -12.02
N ARG A 554 -26.84 54.26 -10.75
CA ARG A 554 -25.73 53.56 -10.09
C ARG A 554 -26.24 52.41 -9.24
N PHE A 555 -25.32 51.51 -8.91
CA PHE A 555 -25.52 50.43 -7.96
C PHE A 555 -24.50 50.56 -6.83
N GLY A 556 -24.94 50.41 -5.59
CA GLY A 556 -24.06 50.56 -4.43
C GLY A 556 -24.63 49.93 -3.16
N LYS A 557 -23.79 49.56 -2.20
CA LYS A 557 -24.22 49.01 -0.90
C LYS A 557 -24.46 50.14 0.09
N VAL A 558 -25.66 50.72 0.08
CA VAL A 558 -26.02 51.89 0.90
C VAL A 558 -26.67 51.50 2.22
N TYR A 559 -27.55 50.49 2.19
CA TYR A 559 -28.42 50.15 3.32
C TYR A 559 -27.94 48.95 4.15
N GLY A 560 -26.72 48.44 3.93
CA GLY A 560 -26.12 47.37 4.72
C GLY A 560 -26.77 45.99 4.55
N SER A 561 -27.50 45.75 3.46
CA SER A 561 -28.11 44.45 3.15
C SER A 561 -27.12 43.41 2.63
N GLY A 562 -25.88 43.82 2.32
CA GLY A 562 -24.87 43.04 1.57
C GLY A 562 -25.12 43.01 0.06
N ARG A 563 -26.29 43.46 -0.40
CA ARG A 563 -26.71 43.48 -1.80
C ARG A 563 -26.60 44.88 -2.39
N ARG A 564 -26.53 44.98 -3.71
CA ARG A 564 -26.49 46.27 -4.41
C ARG A 564 -27.86 46.92 -4.43
N ASP A 565 -27.93 48.13 -3.89
CA ASP A 565 -29.09 49.01 -3.94
C ASP A 565 -29.12 49.76 -5.28
N TYR A 566 -30.32 50.11 -5.75
CA TYR A 566 -30.51 50.85 -6.99
C TYR A 566 -30.53 52.36 -6.69
N LEU A 567 -29.74 53.16 -7.40
CA LEU A 567 -29.64 54.59 -7.17
C LEU A 567 -29.90 55.38 -8.45
N HIS A 568 -30.62 56.50 -8.34
CA HIS A 568 -30.79 57.49 -9.39
C HIS A 568 -30.24 58.83 -8.96
N ILE A 569 -29.23 59.30 -9.68
CA ILE A 569 -28.63 60.61 -9.48
C ILE A 569 -29.26 61.60 -10.46
N ARG A 570 -30.24 62.35 -9.96
CA ARG A 570 -30.84 63.46 -10.70
C ARG A 570 -29.89 64.63 -10.73
N ARG A 571 -29.78 65.26 -11.91
CA ARG A 571 -28.82 66.35 -12.17
C ARG A 571 -29.55 67.51 -12.83
N ALA A 572 -29.32 68.72 -12.32
CA ALA A 572 -29.80 69.96 -12.89
C ALA A 572 -28.62 70.90 -13.12
N PHE A 573 -28.40 71.30 -14.37
CA PHE A 573 -27.24 72.10 -14.78
C PHE A 573 -27.58 73.59 -14.77
N ASP A 574 -26.68 74.40 -14.22
CA ASP A 574 -26.69 75.87 -14.22
C ASP A 574 -25.27 76.37 -14.53
N GLY A 575 -25.02 76.66 -15.81
CA GLY A 575 -23.68 76.94 -16.32
C GLY A 575 -22.70 75.79 -16.07
N ASP A 576 -21.57 76.09 -15.44
CA ASP A 576 -20.52 75.10 -15.07
C ASP A 576 -20.82 74.36 -13.75
N THR A 577 -21.97 74.62 -13.12
CA THR A 577 -22.37 74.00 -11.86
C THR A 577 -23.53 73.03 -12.07
N ALA A 578 -23.42 71.81 -11.56
CA ALA A 578 -24.50 70.82 -11.59
C ALA A 578 -25.01 70.56 -10.17
N LYS A 579 -26.29 70.85 -9.89
CA LYS A 579 -26.98 70.40 -8.67
C LYS A 579 -27.33 68.92 -8.82
N TYR A 580 -27.13 68.15 -7.77
CA TYR A 580 -27.48 66.73 -7.76
C TYR A 580 -28.33 66.32 -6.57
N GLU A 581 -29.19 65.32 -6.77
CA GLU A 581 -29.97 64.61 -5.76
C GLU A 581 -29.81 63.10 -6.01
N VAL A 582 -29.38 62.35 -5.00
CA VAL A 582 -29.26 60.89 -5.07
C VAL A 582 -30.50 60.28 -4.45
N HIS A 583 -31.37 59.71 -5.29
CA HIS A 583 -32.49 58.90 -4.86
C HIS A 583 -32.04 57.44 -4.77
N ALA A 584 -32.38 56.75 -3.67
CA ALA A 584 -31.97 55.37 -3.48
C ALA A 584 -33.15 54.44 -3.17
N TRP A 585 -33.05 53.21 -3.65
CA TRP A 585 -34.00 52.12 -3.41
C TRP A 585 -33.24 50.94 -2.81
N LYS A 586 -33.60 50.62 -1.56
CA LYS A 586 -33.04 49.50 -0.81
C LYS A 586 -33.41 48.18 -1.45
N ASN A 587 -32.43 47.33 -1.70
CA ASN A 587 -32.62 45.98 -2.23
C ASN A 587 -33.02 45.02 -1.11
N LEU A 588 -34.26 44.54 -1.17
CA LEU A 588 -34.86 43.53 -0.30
C LEU A 588 -35.03 42.16 -1.01
N GLY A 589 -34.42 42.00 -2.18
CA GLY A 589 -34.49 40.78 -2.98
C GLY A 589 -33.80 39.59 -2.30
N SER A 590 -34.06 38.39 -2.83
CA SER A 590 -33.50 37.13 -2.32
C SER A 590 -33.40 36.08 -3.43
N GLY A 591 -32.58 35.05 -3.22
CA GLY A 591 -32.42 33.93 -4.14
C GLY A 591 -31.22 34.10 -5.07
N GLY A 592 -30.80 33.01 -5.70
CA GLY A 592 -29.70 32.94 -6.65
C GLY A 592 -28.31 32.91 -6.03
N THR A 593 -28.19 32.97 -4.70
CA THR A 593 -26.91 33.07 -3.97
C THR A 593 -26.25 31.70 -3.76
N TYR A 594 -27.03 30.63 -3.60
CA TYR A 594 -26.51 29.31 -3.25
C TYR A 594 -26.92 28.26 -4.28
N GLN A 595 -26.02 27.32 -4.53
CA GLN A 595 -26.29 26.15 -5.35
C GLN A 595 -26.34 24.88 -4.49
N LYS A 596 -27.00 23.84 -4.99
CA LYS A 596 -27.14 22.57 -4.29
C LYS A 596 -25.80 21.94 -3.91
N GLY A 597 -24.79 22.03 -4.77
CA GLY A 597 -23.46 21.49 -4.48
C GLY A 597 -22.70 22.21 -3.37
N ASP A 598 -23.11 23.43 -2.97
CA ASP A 598 -22.39 24.21 -1.95
C ASP A 598 -22.60 23.69 -0.53
N GLY A 599 -23.58 22.80 -0.32
CA GLY A 599 -23.88 22.19 0.97
C GLY A 599 -23.29 20.80 1.16
N ILE A 600 -22.49 20.29 0.21
CA ILE A 600 -22.05 18.90 0.18
C ILE A 600 -20.73 18.71 0.92
N PHE A 601 -20.75 17.82 1.92
CA PHE A 601 -19.59 17.38 2.70
C PHE A 601 -19.57 15.86 2.80
N PHE A 602 -18.41 15.32 3.18
CA PHE A 602 -18.20 13.89 3.41
C PHE A 602 -17.40 13.68 4.69
N CYS A 603 -17.82 12.72 5.52
CA CYS A 603 -17.12 12.30 6.74
C CYS A 603 -17.78 11.04 7.29
N ASP A 604 -17.03 10.14 7.93
CA ASP A 604 -17.58 8.96 8.62
C ASP A 604 -18.31 9.37 9.91
N MET A 605 -19.62 9.62 9.85
CA MET A 605 -20.40 10.09 11.01
C MET A 605 -20.82 8.94 11.93
N ASP A 606 -20.87 7.71 11.42
CA ASP A 606 -21.37 6.53 12.13
C ASP A 606 -20.26 5.58 12.66
N GLY A 607 -19.02 5.79 12.22
CA GLY A 607 -17.84 5.04 12.61
C GLY A 607 -17.70 3.72 11.84
N SER A 608 -18.29 3.63 10.65
CA SER A 608 -18.24 2.43 9.80
C SER A 608 -16.92 2.27 9.04
N GLY A 609 -16.09 3.31 9.03
CA GLY A 609 -14.91 3.45 8.20
C GLY A 609 -15.18 4.02 6.81
N ASN A 610 -16.44 4.13 6.37
CA ASN A 610 -16.80 4.78 5.11
C ASN A 610 -17.30 6.20 5.37
N ASP A 611 -16.93 7.12 4.49
CA ASP A 611 -17.48 8.47 4.59
C ASP A 611 -18.97 8.50 4.23
N ASP A 612 -19.76 9.15 5.09
CA ASP A 612 -21.15 9.48 4.89
C ASP A 612 -21.30 10.77 4.08
N TYR A 613 -22.38 10.90 3.32
CA TYR A 613 -22.71 12.13 2.63
C TYR A 613 -23.49 13.06 3.56
N ILE A 614 -23.04 14.30 3.71
CA ILE A 614 -23.65 15.28 4.59
C ILE A 614 -24.09 16.47 3.76
N PHE A 615 -25.34 16.90 3.96
CA PHE A 615 -25.87 18.13 3.38
C PHE A 615 -26.08 19.18 4.46
N VAL A 616 -25.46 20.35 4.31
CA VAL A 616 -25.63 21.53 5.16
C VAL A 616 -26.31 22.65 4.37
N ASP A 617 -27.50 23.07 4.83
CA ASP A 617 -28.22 24.17 4.19
C ASP A 617 -27.59 25.55 4.50
N SER A 618 -28.13 26.62 3.91
CA SER A 618 -27.60 27.98 4.11
C SER A 618 -27.69 28.50 5.56
N LYS A 619 -28.50 27.85 6.40
CA LYS A 619 -28.76 28.23 7.80
C LYS A 619 -28.01 27.35 8.80
N GLY A 620 -27.25 26.35 8.32
CA GLY A 620 -26.48 25.44 9.16
C GLY A 620 -27.30 24.25 9.69
N VAL A 621 -28.39 23.88 9.00
CA VAL A 621 -29.15 22.66 9.27
C VAL A 621 -28.53 21.48 8.52
N LEU A 622 -28.26 20.40 9.25
CA LEU A 622 -27.58 19.20 8.76
C LEU A 622 -28.59 18.09 8.43
N THR A 623 -28.41 17.44 7.28
CA THR A 623 -28.96 16.11 6.96
C THR A 623 -27.80 15.18 6.67
N ILE A 624 -27.83 13.98 7.26
CA ILE A 624 -26.82 12.93 7.03
C ILE A 624 -27.45 11.85 6.16
N PHE A 625 -26.78 11.48 5.09
CA PHE A 625 -27.07 10.33 4.26
C PHE A 625 -25.99 9.31 4.59
N ARG A 626 -26.33 8.37 5.46
CA ARG A 626 -25.40 7.36 5.95
C ARG A 626 -25.08 6.35 4.86
N ASN A 627 -23.83 5.93 4.76
CA ASN A 627 -23.31 4.92 3.85
C ASN A 627 -23.30 3.54 4.55
N PRO A 628 -24.31 2.69 4.35
CA PRO A 628 -24.37 1.38 5.00
C PRO A 628 -23.49 0.32 4.33
N ASN A 629 -22.72 0.67 3.28
CA ASN A 629 -21.96 -0.31 2.52
C ASN A 629 -20.80 -0.88 3.35
N PRO A 630 -20.46 -2.17 3.21
CA PRO A 630 -19.21 -2.69 3.76
C PRO A 630 -17.98 -2.04 3.11
N PRO A 631 -16.83 -1.95 3.82
CA PRO A 631 -15.57 -1.52 3.24
C PRO A 631 -15.22 -2.28 1.94
N GLY A 632 -14.70 -1.55 0.96
CA GLY A 632 -14.38 -2.01 -0.39
C GLY A 632 -15.58 -2.01 -1.35
N ILE A 633 -16.80 -1.84 -0.86
CA ILE A 633 -18.01 -1.83 -1.67
C ILE A 633 -18.53 -0.41 -1.84
N VAL A 634 -18.80 -0.03 -3.09
CA VAL A 634 -19.49 1.24 -3.41
C VAL A 634 -20.77 0.89 -4.16
N THR A 635 -21.93 1.20 -3.56
CA THR A 635 -23.25 1.02 -4.19
C THR A 635 -24.15 2.26 -4.03
N TYR A 636 -25.37 2.19 -4.56
CA TYR A 636 -26.32 3.32 -4.63
C TYR A 636 -27.16 3.57 -3.37
N GLY A 637 -27.04 2.73 -2.33
CA GLY A 637 -27.90 2.81 -1.14
C GLY A 637 -27.38 3.82 -0.12
N TRP A 638 -28.20 4.82 0.23
CA TRP A 638 -27.94 5.77 1.32
C TRP A 638 -29.12 5.77 2.29
N ASP A 639 -28.80 5.73 3.59
CA ASP A 639 -29.79 5.83 4.68
C ASP A 639 -29.96 7.31 5.08
N GLU A 640 -31.08 7.93 4.70
CA GLU A 640 -31.31 9.37 4.92
C GLU A 640 -31.82 9.70 6.34
N HIS A 641 -31.09 10.59 7.03
CA HIS A 641 -31.42 11.13 8.36
C HIS A 641 -31.54 12.66 8.28
N ARG A 642 -32.79 13.16 8.23
CA ARG A 642 -33.10 14.58 7.96
C ARG A 642 -33.00 15.46 9.20
N ASN A 643 -32.47 16.68 9.00
CA ASN A 643 -32.50 17.77 9.98
C ASN A 643 -32.00 17.37 11.38
N VAL A 644 -30.89 16.63 11.42
CA VAL A 644 -30.39 15.99 12.65
C VAL A 644 -29.76 16.99 13.62
N LEU A 645 -29.28 18.13 13.11
CA LEU A 645 -28.68 19.20 13.90
C LEU A 645 -28.92 20.55 13.21
N ASN A 646 -29.20 21.61 13.99
CA ASN A 646 -29.15 22.98 13.53
C ASN A 646 -28.09 23.74 14.33
N THR A 647 -27.01 24.12 13.67
CA THR A 647 -25.89 24.85 14.28
C THR A 647 -26.17 26.35 14.46
N ASN A 648 -27.19 26.88 13.76
CA ASN A 648 -27.46 28.32 13.61
C ASN A 648 -26.24 29.13 13.13
N ALA A 649 -25.32 28.48 12.41
CA ALA A 649 -24.11 29.08 11.88
C ALA A 649 -24.17 29.20 10.35
N ASN A 650 -23.38 30.13 9.79
CA ASN A 650 -23.16 30.15 8.34
C ASN A 650 -22.53 28.81 7.92
N ARG A 651 -22.99 28.22 6.81
CA ARG A 651 -22.47 26.93 6.32
C ARG A 651 -20.93 26.88 6.20
N LYS A 652 -20.27 27.99 5.84
CA LYS A 652 -18.80 28.05 5.70
C LYS A 652 -18.06 27.89 7.04
N ALA A 653 -18.75 28.14 8.15
CA ALA A 653 -18.22 27.94 9.49
C ALA A 653 -18.26 26.46 9.92
N VAL A 654 -19.07 25.63 9.25
CA VAL A 654 -19.30 24.22 9.60
C VAL A 654 -18.30 23.34 8.84
N GLN A 655 -17.52 22.57 9.58
CA GLN A 655 -16.59 21.56 9.07
C GLN A 655 -16.77 20.26 9.88
N PHE A 656 -16.15 19.17 9.42
CA PHE A 656 -16.33 17.84 10.01
C PHE A 656 -14.97 17.17 10.23
N GLY A 657 -14.87 16.37 11.29
CA GLY A 657 -13.68 15.59 11.60
C GLY A 657 -13.76 15.00 13.00
N ASP A 658 -13.12 13.86 13.23
CA ASP A 658 -13.11 13.18 14.53
C ASP A 658 -12.26 13.98 15.53
N TRP A 659 -12.89 14.73 16.44
CA TRP A 659 -12.16 15.58 17.38
C TRP A 659 -11.72 14.81 18.63
N ASP A 660 -12.50 13.81 19.06
CA ASP A 660 -12.24 13.05 20.28
C ASP A 660 -11.64 11.65 20.07
N GLY A 661 -11.37 11.27 18.82
CA GLY A 661 -10.71 10.04 18.41
C GLY A 661 -11.56 8.80 18.69
N ASP A 662 -12.89 8.92 18.62
CA ASP A 662 -13.83 7.82 18.86
C ASP A 662 -14.21 7.04 17.58
N GLY A 663 -13.60 7.41 16.45
CA GLY A 663 -13.81 6.86 15.12
C GLY A 663 -14.97 7.51 14.36
N LYS A 664 -15.69 8.50 14.93
CA LYS A 664 -16.76 9.23 14.26
C LYS A 664 -16.37 10.68 14.06
N CYS A 665 -16.79 11.24 12.93
CA CYS A 665 -16.66 12.65 12.69
C CYS A 665 -17.61 13.48 13.57
N ASP A 666 -17.07 14.53 14.15
CA ASP A 666 -17.80 15.55 14.90
C ASP A 666 -18.13 16.76 14.02
N VAL A 667 -19.11 17.55 14.46
CA VAL A 667 -19.48 18.81 13.79
C VAL A 667 -18.76 19.97 14.44
N ILE A 668 -17.91 20.66 13.68
CA ILE A 668 -17.04 21.73 14.16
C ILE A 668 -17.52 23.07 13.57
N VAL A 669 -17.84 24.03 14.43
CA VAL A 669 -18.27 25.39 14.06
C VAL A 669 -17.18 26.40 14.41
N THR A 670 -16.64 27.07 13.40
CA THR A 670 -15.50 28.00 13.56
C THR A 670 -15.94 29.46 13.53
N ASP A 671 -15.48 30.25 14.50
CA ASP A 671 -15.65 31.69 14.55
C ASP A 671 -14.81 32.38 13.48
N ARG A 672 -15.45 33.23 12.67
CA ARG A 672 -14.77 33.92 11.57
C ARG A 672 -13.64 34.84 12.01
N LYS A 673 -13.82 35.53 13.15
CA LYS A 673 -13.00 36.68 13.53
C LYS A 673 -11.70 36.24 14.17
N ASN A 674 -11.75 35.21 15.02
CA ASN A 674 -10.59 34.77 15.79
C ASN A 674 -10.23 33.28 15.59
N GLY A 675 -11.02 32.54 14.81
CA GLY A 675 -10.77 31.12 14.54
C GLY A 675 -11.16 30.19 15.68
N GLY A 676 -11.84 30.66 16.73
CA GLY A 676 -12.29 29.81 17.83
C GLY A 676 -13.26 28.72 17.38
N ALA A 677 -13.16 27.52 17.93
CA ALA A 677 -13.91 26.34 17.49
C ALA A 677 -14.88 25.84 18.58
N ASP A 678 -16.13 25.62 18.18
CA ASP A 678 -17.17 24.96 18.95
C ASP A 678 -17.47 23.58 18.33
N VAL A 679 -17.48 22.51 19.13
CA VAL A 679 -17.68 21.13 18.67
C VAL A 679 -18.99 20.56 19.21
N TYR A 680 -19.71 19.85 18.36
CA TYR A 680 -20.82 18.96 18.72
C TYR A 680 -20.35 17.52 18.52
N PHE A 681 -20.20 16.78 19.62
CA PHE A 681 -19.74 15.41 19.57
C PHE A 681 -20.84 14.49 19.04
N THR A 682 -20.54 13.76 17.96
CA THR A 682 -21.49 12.89 17.26
C THR A 682 -21.63 11.57 18.00
N ARG A 683 -22.86 11.03 18.04
CA ARG A 683 -23.13 9.67 18.53
C ARG A 683 -24.06 8.95 17.57
N TRP A 684 -23.73 7.70 17.28
CA TRP A 684 -24.56 6.78 16.49
C TRP A 684 -25.06 5.63 17.37
N ASP A 685 -26.39 5.50 17.46
CA ASP A 685 -27.04 4.33 18.03
C ASP A 685 -27.38 3.36 16.90
N SER A 686 -26.60 2.29 16.76
CA SER A 686 -26.77 1.30 15.70
C SER A 686 -28.06 0.48 15.83
N ALA A 687 -28.59 0.29 17.04
CA ALA A 687 -29.83 -0.44 17.28
C ALA A 687 -31.05 0.42 16.92
N ALA A 688 -31.05 1.70 17.32
CA ALA A 688 -32.11 2.65 16.99
C ALA A 688 -31.96 3.26 15.59
N LYS A 689 -30.82 3.06 14.93
CA LYS A 689 -30.41 3.71 13.68
C LYS A 689 -30.59 5.22 13.76
N LYS A 690 -30.00 5.85 14.77
CA LYS A 690 -30.25 7.25 15.07
C LYS A 690 -28.98 8.00 15.47
N PHE A 691 -28.79 9.17 14.85
CA PHE A 691 -27.79 10.15 15.26
C PHE A 691 -28.27 10.99 16.45
N SER A 692 -27.36 11.30 17.35
CA SER A 692 -27.52 12.31 18.40
C SER A 692 -26.23 13.09 18.60
N PHE A 693 -26.32 14.28 19.19
CA PHE A 693 -25.19 15.19 19.34
C PHE A 693 -25.10 15.70 20.77
N SER A 694 -23.87 15.97 21.24
CA SER A 694 -23.68 16.66 22.51
C SER A 694 -24.22 18.09 22.47
N ALA A 695 -24.29 18.72 23.65
CA ALA A 695 -24.34 20.18 23.70
C ALA A 695 -23.07 20.77 23.06
N LYS A 696 -23.22 21.99 22.52
CA LYS A 696 -22.11 22.74 21.91
C LYS A 696 -20.99 22.96 22.94
N THR A 697 -19.78 22.49 22.64
CA THR A 697 -18.62 22.60 23.53
C THR A 697 -17.55 23.48 22.89
N ARG A 698 -17.11 24.52 23.62
CA ARG A 698 -15.99 25.36 23.18
C ARG A 698 -14.67 24.62 23.39
N VAL A 699 -13.97 24.30 22.30
CA VAL A 699 -12.68 23.56 22.34
C VAL A 699 -11.47 24.43 21.98
N ALA A 700 -11.70 25.58 21.33
CA ALA A 700 -10.67 26.59 21.07
C ALA A 700 -11.22 28.01 21.24
N SER A 701 -10.59 28.83 22.09
CA SER A 701 -10.96 30.24 22.35
C SER A 701 -9.74 31.13 22.52
N SER A 702 -9.83 32.43 22.18
CA SER A 702 -8.78 33.45 22.38
C SER A 702 -8.09 33.32 23.75
N GLY A 703 -6.78 33.04 23.77
CA GLY A 703 -5.99 32.83 24.99
C GLY A 703 -5.86 31.39 25.51
N GLN A 704 -6.40 30.38 24.81
CA GLN A 704 -6.19 28.95 25.13
C GLN A 704 -4.96 28.33 24.43
N SER A 705 -4.66 27.06 24.68
CA SER A 705 -3.50 26.36 24.11
C SER A 705 -3.74 25.71 22.73
N ILE A 706 -4.99 25.68 22.20
CA ILE A 706 -5.34 25.32 20.80
C ILE A 706 -5.99 26.48 20.07
N GLY A 707 -5.50 26.78 18.87
CA GLY A 707 -6.19 27.58 17.84
C GLY A 707 -6.77 28.96 18.21
N PRO A 708 -6.25 29.78 19.15
CA PRO A 708 -6.94 31.01 19.56
C PRO A 708 -6.71 32.22 18.67
N ASN A 709 -5.73 32.14 17.75
CA ASN A 709 -5.11 33.29 17.09
C ASN A 709 -5.11 33.18 15.57
N CYS A 710 -5.96 32.33 14.98
CA CYS A 710 -6.08 32.29 13.53
C CYS A 710 -6.94 33.47 13.03
N ALA A 711 -6.30 34.60 12.76
CA ALA A 711 -6.97 35.81 12.27
C ALA A 711 -7.28 35.78 10.75
N GLU A 712 -7.03 34.66 10.10
CA GLU A 712 -7.16 34.46 8.65
C GLU A 712 -8.62 34.45 8.14
N GLY A 713 -9.56 34.11 9.03
CA GLY A 713 -11.00 34.09 8.77
C GLY A 713 -11.38 33.28 7.54
N TRP A 714 -12.25 33.82 6.69
CA TRP A 714 -12.57 33.28 5.37
C TRP A 714 -12.94 34.40 4.41
N GLY A 715 -12.53 34.25 3.15
CA GLY A 715 -12.89 35.19 2.08
C GLY A 715 -14.20 34.83 1.39
N VAL A 716 -14.37 35.32 0.16
CA VAL A 716 -15.66 35.31 -0.55
C VAL A 716 -15.94 33.96 -1.20
N GLY A 717 -14.93 33.39 -1.88
CA GLY A 717 -15.04 32.09 -2.55
C GLY A 717 -15.43 30.98 -1.58
N PHE A 718 -16.35 30.09 -1.98
CA PHE A 718 -17.02 29.19 -1.04
C PHE A 718 -16.08 28.22 -0.28
N ARG A 719 -14.86 27.98 -0.76
CA ARG A 719 -13.79 27.17 -0.11
C ARG A 719 -12.62 27.96 0.45
N ASP A 720 -12.62 29.28 0.28
CA ASP A 720 -11.61 30.16 0.88
C ASP A 720 -11.83 30.23 2.40
N LEU A 721 -11.25 29.29 3.16
CA LEU A 721 -11.29 29.28 4.63
C LEU A 721 -9.86 29.25 5.16
N GLY A 722 -9.60 30.06 6.17
CA GLY A 722 -8.32 30.12 6.87
C GLY A 722 -8.14 29.00 7.89
N VAL A 723 -9.21 28.49 8.50
CA VAL A 723 -9.12 27.33 9.41
C VAL A 723 -9.51 26.05 8.68
N ARG A 724 -8.72 24.99 8.90
CA ARG A 724 -8.93 23.63 8.38
C ARG A 724 -8.74 22.61 9.51
N TYR A 725 -9.40 21.47 9.40
CA TYR A 725 -9.23 20.33 10.30
C TYR A 725 -8.81 19.10 9.52
N ALA A 726 -7.71 18.47 9.93
CA ALA A 726 -7.22 17.23 9.32
C ALA A 726 -6.26 16.54 10.28
N ASP A 727 -6.29 15.20 10.34
CA ASP A 727 -5.33 14.42 11.14
C ASP A 727 -3.97 14.41 10.43
N ILE A 728 -3.05 15.29 10.82
CA ILE A 728 -1.74 15.41 10.16
C ILE A 728 -0.66 14.57 10.85
N ASP A 729 -0.93 14.03 12.03
CA ASP A 729 0.04 13.22 12.76
C ASP A 729 -0.32 11.73 12.89
N GLY A 730 -1.52 11.35 12.47
CA GLY A 730 -1.99 9.99 12.28
C GLY A 730 -2.50 9.34 13.55
N ASP A 731 -2.96 10.12 14.54
CA ASP A 731 -3.45 9.59 15.82
C ASP A 731 -4.97 9.33 15.87
N GLY A 732 -5.65 9.51 14.73
CA GLY A 732 -7.09 9.33 14.58
C GLY A 732 -7.89 10.56 14.99
N ARG A 733 -7.26 11.68 15.34
CA ARG A 733 -7.93 12.94 15.69
C ARG A 733 -7.58 14.02 14.69
N VAL A 734 -8.57 14.83 14.32
CA VAL A 734 -8.29 15.99 13.48
C VAL A 734 -7.54 17.07 14.25
N ASP A 735 -6.52 17.63 13.61
CA ASP A 735 -5.71 18.72 14.12
C ASP A 735 -6.21 20.09 13.63
N TYR A 736 -5.89 21.15 14.37
CA TYR A 736 -6.28 22.51 14.03
C TYR A 736 -5.21 23.15 13.15
N ILE A 737 -5.60 23.60 11.95
CA ILE A 737 -4.68 24.19 10.97
C ILE A 737 -5.13 25.61 10.63
N CYS A 738 -4.23 26.58 10.76
CA CYS A 738 -4.42 27.96 10.31
C CYS A 738 -3.62 28.22 9.03
N MET A 739 -4.29 28.60 7.95
CA MET A 739 -3.76 28.71 6.60
C MET A 739 -3.90 30.14 6.06
N GLU A 740 -2.77 30.72 5.68
CA GLU A 740 -2.69 32.01 5.02
C GLU A 740 -3.17 31.95 3.57
N LYS A 741 -3.44 33.10 2.96
CA LYS A 741 -3.96 33.21 1.58
C LYS A 741 -3.13 32.46 0.53
N ASP A 742 -1.83 32.29 0.76
CA ASP A 742 -0.88 31.65 -0.15
C ASP A 742 -0.62 30.15 0.14
N GLY A 743 -1.38 29.56 1.08
CA GLY A 743 -1.28 28.17 1.47
C GLY A 743 -0.21 27.87 2.54
N ARG A 744 0.52 28.86 3.04
CA ARG A 744 1.39 28.69 4.22
C ARG A 744 0.53 28.35 5.43
N SER A 745 0.91 27.34 6.19
CA SER A 745 0.09 26.86 7.31
C SER A 745 0.87 26.74 8.61
N THR A 746 0.24 27.17 9.71
CA THR A 746 0.61 26.84 11.09
C THR A 746 -0.41 25.87 11.68
N GLY A 747 -0.02 25.11 12.71
CA GLY A 747 -0.89 24.05 13.23
C GLY A 747 -0.74 23.77 14.72
N TRP A 748 -1.79 23.16 15.29
CA TRP A 748 -1.86 22.65 16.65
C TRP A 748 -2.33 21.20 16.64
N LEU A 749 -1.59 20.32 17.29
CA LEU A 749 -1.97 18.91 17.42
C LEU A 749 -3.01 18.73 18.51
N ASN A 750 -4.09 18.02 18.19
CA ASN A 750 -5.19 17.72 19.10
C ASN A 750 -4.94 16.41 19.86
N LYS A 751 -4.00 16.42 20.81
CA LYS A 751 -3.63 15.21 21.56
C LYS A 751 -4.56 14.93 22.74
N LYS A 752 -4.95 13.66 22.88
CA LYS A 752 -5.75 13.17 24.02
C LYS A 752 -5.14 13.59 25.36
N GLY A 753 -5.96 14.19 26.23
CA GLY A 753 -5.56 14.59 27.58
C GLY A 753 -4.64 15.81 27.65
N THR A 754 -4.41 16.50 26.53
CA THR A 754 -3.64 17.75 26.48
C THR A 754 -4.55 18.92 26.15
N ALA A 755 -4.09 20.14 26.40
CA ALA A 755 -4.72 21.36 25.91
C ALA A 755 -4.27 21.69 24.46
N GLY A 756 -3.77 20.69 23.71
CA GLY A 756 -3.15 20.74 22.39
C GLY A 756 -1.75 21.33 22.31
N VAL A 757 -1.04 20.98 21.23
CA VAL A 757 0.40 21.22 21.08
C VAL A 757 0.66 22.11 19.87
N TYR A 758 1.16 23.33 20.10
CA TYR A 758 1.51 24.24 19.00
C TYR A 758 2.74 23.75 18.25
N MET A 759 2.63 23.62 16.93
CA MET A 759 3.70 23.12 16.06
C MET A 759 4.41 24.21 15.28
N GLY A 760 4.06 25.48 15.45
CA GLY A 760 4.61 26.54 14.61
C GLY A 760 4.15 26.36 13.16
N GLN A 761 5.06 26.59 12.21
CA GLN A 761 4.78 26.36 10.80
C GLN A 761 4.82 24.87 10.48
N ILE A 762 3.72 24.35 9.94
CA ILE A 762 3.62 22.95 9.52
C ILE A 762 3.76 22.80 8.01
N LYS A 763 3.53 23.85 7.20
CA LYS A 763 3.65 23.80 5.73
C LYS A 763 4.08 25.16 5.17
N PHE A 764 5.06 25.15 4.26
CA PHE A 764 5.46 26.33 3.48
C PHE A 764 4.42 26.67 2.39
N SER A 765 4.35 27.95 2.02
CA SER A 765 3.57 28.38 0.87
C SER A 765 4.03 27.73 -0.43
N GLU A 766 3.07 27.30 -1.26
CA GLU A 766 3.29 26.90 -2.65
C GLU A 766 3.02 28.06 -3.63
N LYS A 767 2.79 29.27 -3.10
CA LYS A 767 2.36 30.48 -3.83
C LYS A 767 1.08 30.24 -4.63
N LYS A 768 0.15 29.50 -4.01
CA LYS A 768 -1.13 29.12 -4.58
C LYS A 768 -2.26 29.56 -3.65
N ASP A 769 -3.42 29.83 -4.24
CA ASP A 769 -4.61 30.23 -3.49
C ASP A 769 -5.07 29.12 -2.53
N ARG A 770 -5.27 29.47 -1.26
CA ARG A 770 -5.78 28.56 -0.22
C ARG A 770 -7.16 27.98 -0.50
N ALA A 771 -7.99 28.65 -1.29
CA ALA A 771 -9.31 28.13 -1.69
C ALA A 771 -9.20 26.80 -2.47
N ASN A 772 -8.03 26.54 -3.05
CA ASN A 772 -7.73 25.36 -3.85
C ASN A 772 -6.93 24.30 -3.07
N HIS A 773 -6.59 24.58 -1.81
CA HIS A 773 -5.89 23.65 -0.95
C HIS A 773 -6.85 22.81 -0.11
N LEU A 774 -6.62 21.50 -0.08
CA LEU A 774 -7.36 20.51 0.70
C LEU A 774 -6.39 19.60 1.46
N PHE A 775 -6.93 18.87 2.43
CA PHE A 775 -6.25 17.80 3.15
C PHE A 775 -7.03 16.51 2.98
N ALA A 776 -6.34 15.42 2.66
CA ALA A 776 -6.92 14.10 2.55
C ALA A 776 -5.82 13.04 2.54
N ASP A 777 -6.06 11.85 3.09
CA ASP A 777 -5.08 10.76 3.09
C ASP A 777 -5.06 10.08 1.71
N VAL A 778 -4.09 10.44 0.86
CA VAL A 778 -3.98 9.94 -0.52
C VAL A 778 -3.31 8.57 -0.57
N ASN A 779 -2.37 8.32 0.34
CA ASN A 779 -1.64 7.05 0.35
C ASN A 779 -2.29 6.00 1.26
N GLY A 780 -3.13 6.37 2.21
CA GLY A 780 -3.82 5.49 3.17
C GLY A 780 -3.07 5.25 4.47
N ASP A 781 -2.03 6.05 4.77
CA ASP A 781 -1.13 5.86 5.92
C ASP A 781 -1.65 6.40 7.26
N GLY A 782 -2.89 6.89 7.26
CA GLY A 782 -3.56 7.48 8.41
C GLY A 782 -3.28 8.96 8.57
N ARG A 783 -2.36 9.56 7.80
CA ARG A 783 -2.05 10.99 7.86
C ARG A 783 -2.61 11.71 6.65
N ALA A 784 -3.23 12.85 6.89
CA ALA A 784 -3.72 13.70 5.83
C ALA A 784 -2.56 14.29 5.03
N ASP A 785 -2.61 14.10 3.72
CA ASP A 785 -1.70 14.70 2.76
C ASP A 785 -2.15 16.12 2.40
N PHE A 786 -1.23 16.94 1.88
CA PHE A 786 -1.54 18.29 1.42
C PHE A 786 -1.79 18.28 -0.08
N LEU A 787 -2.93 18.84 -0.49
CA LEU A 787 -3.39 18.82 -1.87
C LEU A 787 -3.54 20.25 -2.40
N TRP A 788 -3.25 20.45 -3.69
CA TRP A 788 -3.66 21.64 -4.44
C TRP A 788 -4.39 21.20 -5.71
N THR A 789 -5.62 21.64 -5.88
CA THR A 789 -6.44 21.29 -7.05
C THR A 789 -6.56 22.47 -8.01
N ASP A 790 -6.25 22.26 -9.28
CA ASP A 790 -6.42 23.30 -10.30
C ASP A 790 -7.90 23.69 -10.45
N LYS A 791 -8.18 25.00 -10.39
CA LYS A 791 -9.56 25.54 -10.39
C LYS A 791 -10.35 25.12 -11.63
N PHE A 792 -9.67 24.95 -12.77
CA PHE A 792 -10.29 24.69 -14.07
C PHE A 792 -10.27 23.21 -14.45
N THR A 793 -9.10 22.57 -14.40
CA THR A 793 -8.96 21.18 -14.85
C THR A 793 -9.37 20.17 -13.80
N GLY A 794 -9.35 20.58 -12.53
CA GLY A 794 -9.48 19.70 -11.36
C GLY A 794 -8.27 18.80 -11.14
N ASP A 795 -7.18 19.01 -11.88
CA ASP A 795 -5.96 18.23 -11.69
C ASP A 795 -5.35 18.55 -10.33
N THR A 796 -5.04 17.50 -9.56
CA THR A 796 -4.59 17.67 -8.18
C THR A 796 -3.13 17.29 -8.02
N HIS A 797 -2.37 18.26 -7.53
CA HIS A 797 -0.99 18.09 -7.08
C HIS A 797 -0.98 17.70 -5.60
N VAL A 798 -0.14 16.73 -5.25
CA VAL A 798 -0.10 16.13 -3.91
C VAL A 798 1.29 16.26 -3.32
N TRP A 799 1.34 16.57 -2.03
CA TRP A 799 2.52 16.46 -1.19
C TRP A 799 2.23 15.46 -0.08
N ILE A 800 2.94 14.34 -0.09
CA ILE A 800 2.74 13.26 0.89
C ILE A 800 3.31 13.66 2.25
N ASN A 801 2.52 13.49 3.30
CA ASN A 801 2.92 13.76 4.66
C ASN A 801 3.83 12.65 5.19
N GLY A 802 5.12 12.95 5.37
CA GLY A 802 6.07 12.01 5.97
C GLY A 802 6.04 11.99 7.50
N GLY A 803 5.20 12.82 8.12
CA GLY A 803 5.10 12.99 9.57
C GLY A 803 5.96 14.12 10.11
N GLN A 804 5.98 14.23 11.44
CA GLN A 804 6.71 15.26 12.16
C GLN A 804 8.23 15.09 11.95
N MET A 805 8.83 16.03 11.25
CA MET A 805 10.28 16.07 11.02
C MET A 805 10.68 17.52 10.79
N GLN A 806 11.52 18.05 11.68
CA GLN A 806 11.99 19.43 11.60
C GLN A 806 12.90 19.60 10.37
N THR A 807 12.35 20.15 9.30
CA THR A 807 13.04 20.33 8.01
C THR A 807 12.87 21.76 7.53
N GLY A 808 13.98 22.52 7.49
CA GLY A 808 14.02 23.88 6.95
C GLY A 808 13.11 24.90 7.64
N GLY A 809 12.62 24.64 8.87
CA GLY A 809 11.66 25.49 9.59
C GLY A 809 10.19 25.07 9.45
N SER A 810 9.92 23.97 8.75
CA SER A 810 8.63 23.25 8.82
C SER A 810 8.72 22.13 9.85
N SER A 811 7.69 22.01 10.70
CA SER A 811 7.61 20.95 11.71
C SER A 811 7.21 19.58 11.13
N PHE A 812 6.69 19.55 9.90
CA PHE A 812 6.33 18.35 9.18
C PHE A 812 7.08 18.26 7.86
N TYR A 813 7.43 17.04 7.45
CA TYR A 813 8.02 16.78 6.14
C TYR A 813 6.92 16.48 5.11
N TRP A 814 6.99 17.19 3.98
CA TRP A 814 6.03 17.06 2.88
C TRP A 814 6.77 16.68 1.60
N ALA A 815 6.61 15.44 1.14
CA ALA A 815 7.25 14.94 -0.06
C ALA A 815 6.44 15.35 -1.31
N PRO A 816 6.92 16.26 -2.17
CA PRO A 816 6.20 16.65 -3.38
C PRO A 816 6.11 15.48 -4.36
N LYS A 817 4.90 15.12 -4.79
CA LYS A 817 4.67 14.07 -5.80
C LYS A 817 4.20 14.62 -7.15
N GLY A 818 3.88 15.91 -7.22
CA GLY A 818 3.29 16.51 -8.41
C GLY A 818 1.86 16.04 -8.64
N LYS A 819 1.42 15.99 -9.90
CA LYS A 819 0.04 15.64 -10.27
C LYS A 819 -0.24 14.13 -10.09
N LEU A 820 -1.18 13.79 -9.22
CA LEU A 820 -1.59 12.38 -8.97
C LEU A 820 -3.05 12.06 -9.33
N TYR A 821 -3.92 13.08 -9.43
CA TYR A 821 -5.30 12.94 -9.89
C TYR A 821 -5.48 13.68 -11.22
N ASN A 822 -6.15 13.01 -12.16
CA ASN A 822 -6.73 13.66 -13.33
C ASN A 822 -8.11 14.16 -12.94
N GLY A 823 -8.32 15.48 -12.95
CA GLY A 823 -9.58 16.04 -12.49
C GLY A 823 -10.77 15.49 -13.27
N ALA A 824 -11.85 15.12 -12.60
CA ALA A 824 -13.08 14.70 -13.26
C ALA A 824 -14.02 15.89 -13.56
N THR A 825 -13.96 16.93 -12.73
CA THR A 825 -14.62 18.22 -12.88
C THR A 825 -13.62 19.35 -12.59
N GLY A 826 -14.02 20.62 -12.63
CA GLY A 826 -13.14 21.71 -12.20
C GLY A 826 -12.87 21.65 -10.70
N GLY A 827 -11.69 22.10 -10.24
CA GLY A 827 -11.24 21.90 -8.86
C GLY A 827 -12.12 22.51 -7.77
N ARG A 828 -12.93 23.51 -8.14
CA ARG A 828 -13.98 24.07 -7.27
C ARG A 828 -14.98 23.01 -6.85
N ASP A 829 -15.29 22.04 -7.71
CA ASP A 829 -16.33 21.05 -7.48
C ASP A 829 -15.77 19.65 -7.19
N THR A 830 -14.47 19.55 -6.87
CA THR A 830 -13.80 18.29 -6.51
C THR A 830 -13.71 18.15 -5.00
N ILE A 831 -14.19 17.07 -4.40
CA ILE A 831 -13.99 16.72 -2.98
C ILE A 831 -13.13 15.46 -2.89
N PHE A 832 -12.43 15.26 -1.78
CA PHE A 832 -11.68 14.04 -1.49
C PHE A 832 -12.28 13.38 -0.25
N ALA A 833 -12.62 12.09 -0.35
CA ALA A 833 -13.35 11.34 0.68
C ALA A 833 -13.02 9.84 0.60
N ASN A 834 -13.12 9.10 1.70
CA ASN A 834 -12.95 7.66 1.79
C ASN A 834 -14.29 6.93 1.59
N ILE A 835 -14.85 6.99 0.37
CA ILE A 835 -16.17 6.42 0.05
C ILE A 835 -16.17 4.89 0.10
N GLY A 836 -15.03 4.28 -0.25
CA GLY A 836 -14.86 2.83 -0.22
C GLY A 836 -14.39 2.26 1.11
N GLY A 837 -14.20 3.07 2.16
CA GLY A 837 -13.79 2.58 3.48
C GLY A 837 -12.43 1.89 3.55
N VAL A 838 -11.53 2.19 2.60
CA VAL A 838 -10.19 1.59 2.51
C VAL A 838 -9.08 2.52 3.04
N GLY A 839 -9.46 3.63 3.68
CA GLY A 839 -8.56 4.62 4.27
C GLY A 839 -7.94 5.60 3.27
N ARG A 840 -8.25 5.47 1.97
CA ARG A 840 -7.67 6.30 0.91
C ARG A 840 -8.68 7.26 0.32
N ALA A 841 -8.20 8.47 0.03
CA ALA A 841 -8.98 9.54 -0.55
C ALA A 841 -9.35 9.26 -2.01
N ASP A 842 -10.62 8.92 -2.24
CA ASP A 842 -11.26 8.90 -3.54
C ASP A 842 -11.57 10.33 -3.99
N MET A 843 -11.56 10.58 -5.30
CA MET A 843 -11.90 11.89 -5.86
C MET A 843 -13.39 11.93 -6.22
N ILE A 844 -14.13 12.85 -5.62
CA ILE A 844 -15.56 13.04 -5.84
C ILE A 844 -15.80 14.26 -6.70
N ALA A 845 -16.43 14.07 -7.86
CA ALA A 845 -16.85 15.16 -8.72
C ALA A 845 -18.30 15.53 -8.43
N VAL A 846 -18.51 16.74 -7.92
CA VAL A 846 -19.83 17.29 -7.61
C VAL A 846 -20.32 18.14 -8.79
N ASN A 847 -21.60 18.03 -9.11
CA ASN A 847 -22.27 18.97 -10.00
C ASN A 847 -22.91 20.08 -9.14
N PRO A 848 -22.43 21.33 -9.20
CA PRO A 848 -22.90 22.38 -8.30
C PRO A 848 -24.39 22.69 -8.48
N ILE A 849 -24.90 22.63 -9.72
CA ILE A 849 -26.28 22.98 -10.05
C ILE A 849 -27.27 21.92 -9.55
N SER A 850 -26.99 20.65 -9.82
CA SER A 850 -27.91 19.55 -9.48
C SER A 850 -27.68 18.94 -8.11
N GLY A 851 -26.50 19.11 -7.51
CA GLY A 851 -26.09 18.42 -6.29
C GLY A 851 -25.72 16.94 -6.49
N ARG A 852 -25.65 16.45 -7.74
CA ARG A 852 -25.25 15.07 -8.03
C ARG A 852 -23.74 14.89 -7.85
N ALA A 853 -23.30 13.68 -7.49
CA ALA A 853 -21.89 13.39 -7.29
C ALA A 853 -21.48 12.04 -7.90
N THR A 854 -20.30 12.00 -8.52
CA THR A 854 -19.66 10.77 -9.03
C THR A 854 -18.32 10.52 -8.36
N VAL A 855 -18.02 9.27 -8.01
CA VAL A 855 -16.76 8.86 -7.38
C VAL A 855 -15.73 8.40 -8.39
N HIS A 856 -14.46 8.71 -8.18
CA HIS A 856 -13.31 8.18 -8.92
C HIS A 856 -12.35 7.55 -7.92
N MET A 857 -12.22 6.23 -7.98
CA MET A 857 -11.56 5.46 -6.93
C MET A 857 -10.06 5.70 -6.87
N ASN A 858 -9.53 5.76 -5.65
CA ASN A 858 -8.12 5.64 -5.35
C ASN A 858 -7.76 4.18 -5.01
N SER A 859 -7.65 3.39 -6.08
CA SER A 859 -7.28 1.99 -5.99
C SER A 859 -5.78 1.82 -6.10
N CYS A 860 -5.23 0.96 -5.25
CA CYS A 860 -3.86 0.49 -5.40
C CYS A 860 -3.75 -0.30 -6.72
N PRO A 861 -2.63 -0.18 -7.45
CA PRO A 861 -2.29 -1.19 -8.44
C PRO A 861 -2.18 -2.53 -7.70
N GLY A 862 -3.14 -3.44 -7.92
CA GLY A 862 -3.15 -4.73 -7.24
C GLY A 862 -1.90 -5.55 -7.53
N GLY A 863 -1.54 -6.45 -6.59
CA GLY A 863 -0.62 -7.55 -6.84
C GLY A 863 0.75 -7.50 -6.19
N GLY A 864 1.08 -6.55 -5.31
CA GLY A 864 2.35 -6.72 -4.60
C GLY A 864 2.21 -7.80 -3.54
N GLY A 865 3.09 -8.80 -3.63
CA GLY A 865 3.15 -9.96 -2.74
C GLY A 865 3.62 -9.55 -1.35
N GLY A 866 4.49 -10.33 -0.71
CA GLY A 866 5.01 -10.01 0.63
C GLY A 866 5.27 -11.22 1.53
N ASP A 867 6.20 -11.08 2.47
CA ASP A 867 6.51 -12.11 3.46
C ASP A 867 5.55 -12.00 4.67
N ASP A 868 4.77 -13.05 4.96
CA ASP A 868 3.83 -13.08 6.10
C ASP A 868 4.50 -13.31 7.47
N GLY A 869 5.82 -13.07 7.55
CA GLY A 869 6.61 -13.41 8.73
C GLY A 869 7.20 -14.83 8.64
N PRO A 870 7.56 -15.44 9.78
CA PRO A 870 8.33 -16.68 9.80
C PRO A 870 7.72 -17.79 8.93
N ILE A 871 8.56 -18.50 8.19
CA ILE A 871 8.14 -19.69 7.44
C ILE A 871 7.80 -20.79 8.46
N ILE A 872 6.52 -21.14 8.54
CA ILE A 872 5.98 -22.13 9.49
C ILE A 872 5.41 -23.31 8.70
N ASP A 873 5.64 -24.53 9.17
CA ASP A 873 4.92 -25.72 8.67
C ASP A 873 3.47 -25.68 9.19
N PRO A 874 2.46 -25.54 8.32
CA PRO A 874 1.07 -25.57 8.77
C PRO A 874 0.61 -26.97 9.21
N ASN A 875 1.44 -28.01 9.07
CA ASN A 875 1.13 -29.41 9.38
C ASN A 875 -0.15 -29.87 8.66
N LEU A 876 -0.19 -29.78 7.33
CA LEU A 876 -1.38 -30.14 6.52
C LEU A 876 -1.80 -31.62 6.63
N GLY A 877 -1.01 -32.48 7.28
CA GLY A 877 -1.24 -33.92 7.35
C GLY A 877 -1.00 -34.63 6.01
N GLN A 878 -1.13 -35.96 6.00
CA GLN A 878 -1.17 -36.74 4.77
C GLN A 878 -2.61 -36.75 4.22
N SER A 879 -2.77 -36.63 2.89
CA SER A 879 -4.04 -37.01 2.24
C SER A 879 -4.38 -38.45 2.61
N GLN A 880 -5.68 -38.80 2.70
CA GLN A 880 -6.20 -40.16 3.00
C GLN A 880 -5.16 -41.28 2.76
N PRO A 881 -4.77 -42.04 3.80
CA PRO A 881 -3.72 -43.05 3.65
C PRO A 881 -4.14 -44.07 2.59
N GLU A 882 -3.25 -44.34 1.63
CA GLU A 882 -3.40 -45.51 0.77
C GLU A 882 -3.48 -46.75 1.69
N ALA A 883 -4.46 -47.62 1.45
CA ALA A 883 -4.59 -48.85 2.22
C ALA A 883 -3.32 -49.71 2.06
N CYS A 884 -2.92 -50.40 3.13
CA CYS A 884 -1.78 -51.32 3.08
C CYS A 884 -2.01 -52.42 2.03
N ASP A 885 -1.10 -52.53 1.07
CA ASP A 885 -1.06 -53.58 0.05
C ASP A 885 0.34 -54.23 0.06
N LEU A 886 0.42 -55.48 0.53
CA LEU A 886 1.67 -56.23 0.66
C LEU A 886 2.16 -56.79 -0.69
N GLU A 887 1.25 -56.93 -1.66
CA GLU A 887 1.53 -57.54 -2.98
C GLU A 887 1.91 -56.49 -4.04
N LYS A 888 1.75 -55.19 -3.75
CA LYS A 888 2.01 -54.11 -4.71
C LYS A 888 3.43 -54.19 -5.27
N ARG A 889 3.52 -54.31 -6.59
CA ARG A 889 4.76 -54.21 -7.37
C ARG A 889 4.54 -53.32 -8.59
N THR A 890 5.28 -52.23 -8.69
CA THR A 890 5.28 -51.34 -9.86
C THR A 890 6.38 -51.76 -10.83
N GLY A 891 6.12 -51.74 -12.13
CA GLY A 891 7.11 -52.13 -13.14
C GLY A 891 7.42 -53.64 -13.19
N THR A 892 8.62 -53.99 -13.67
CA THR A 892 9.09 -55.36 -13.89
C THR A 892 10.38 -55.70 -13.15
N TRP A 893 10.80 -54.86 -12.19
CA TRP A 893 12.06 -55.01 -11.44
C TRP A 893 12.20 -56.38 -10.73
N VAL A 894 11.10 -57.01 -10.33
CA VAL A 894 11.08 -58.36 -9.74
C VAL A 894 11.59 -59.44 -10.71
N ASN A 895 11.50 -59.22 -12.02
CA ASN A 895 11.94 -60.17 -13.04
C ASN A 895 13.43 -60.05 -13.39
N ARG A 896 14.12 -59.04 -12.85
CA ARG A 896 15.54 -58.77 -13.11
C ARG A 896 16.41 -59.83 -12.44
N GLN A 897 17.43 -60.33 -13.15
CA GLN A 897 18.20 -61.51 -12.76
C GLN A 897 19.64 -61.15 -12.40
N CYS A 898 20.24 -61.87 -11.45
CA CYS A 898 21.64 -61.65 -11.06
C CYS A 898 22.66 -61.99 -12.17
N THR A 899 22.22 -62.69 -13.21
CA THR A 899 23.03 -63.02 -14.39
C THR A 899 23.10 -61.89 -15.42
N GLN A 900 22.36 -60.79 -15.23
CA GLN A 900 22.44 -59.62 -16.13
C GLN A 900 23.85 -59.00 -16.12
N ARG A 901 24.26 -58.44 -17.26
CA ARG A 901 25.62 -57.89 -17.42
C ARG A 901 25.86 -56.70 -16.51
N GLU A 902 24.83 -55.91 -16.25
CA GLU A 902 24.82 -54.77 -15.35
C GLU A 902 25.04 -55.19 -13.88
N VAL A 903 24.82 -56.46 -13.54
CA VAL A 903 25.11 -57.05 -12.23
C VAL A 903 26.50 -57.68 -12.20
N THR A 904 26.82 -58.51 -13.20
CA THR A 904 28.04 -59.32 -13.26
C THR A 904 29.30 -58.56 -13.70
N MET A 905 29.14 -57.44 -14.41
CA MET A 905 30.23 -56.58 -14.90
C MET A 905 30.07 -55.13 -14.41
N PRO A 906 30.06 -54.89 -13.09
CA PRO A 906 29.73 -53.58 -12.52
C PRO A 906 30.65 -52.45 -13.00
N THR A 907 31.91 -52.73 -13.31
CA THR A 907 32.91 -51.75 -13.77
C THR A 907 32.79 -51.39 -15.24
N SER A 908 31.85 -51.99 -16.00
CA SER A 908 31.63 -51.69 -17.42
C SER A 908 30.47 -50.71 -17.68
N TYR A 909 29.74 -50.32 -16.62
CA TYR A 909 28.53 -49.49 -16.72
C TYR A 909 28.57 -48.35 -15.70
N LEU A 910 27.96 -47.21 -16.03
CA LEU A 910 27.73 -46.12 -15.07
C LEU A 910 26.67 -46.56 -14.05
N PRO A 911 26.76 -46.11 -12.78
CA PRO A 911 25.75 -46.48 -11.78
C PRO A 911 24.32 -46.10 -12.17
N LYS A 912 24.11 -45.01 -12.91
CA LYS A 912 22.80 -44.63 -13.46
C LYS A 912 22.28 -45.63 -14.47
N GLU A 913 23.14 -46.11 -15.37
CA GLU A 913 22.76 -47.13 -16.37
C GLU A 913 22.35 -48.43 -15.69
N ARG A 914 23.05 -48.80 -14.60
CA ARG A 914 22.70 -49.96 -13.78
C ARG A 914 21.37 -49.75 -13.03
N TRP A 915 21.15 -48.57 -12.47
CA TRP A 915 19.91 -48.18 -11.78
C TRP A 915 18.69 -48.27 -12.71
N ASP A 916 18.81 -47.71 -13.91
CA ASP A 916 17.74 -47.71 -14.90
C ASP A 916 17.51 -49.12 -15.47
N ALA A 917 18.57 -49.89 -15.78
CA ALA A 917 18.46 -51.24 -16.34
C ALA A 917 17.85 -52.28 -15.38
N LEU A 918 18.08 -52.12 -14.07
CA LEU A 918 17.48 -52.96 -13.02
C LEU A 918 16.09 -52.46 -12.60
N GLU A 919 15.62 -51.31 -13.10
CA GLU A 919 14.41 -50.64 -12.61
C GLU A 919 14.44 -50.38 -11.09
N ALA A 920 15.61 -50.02 -10.57
CA ALA A 920 15.82 -49.80 -9.14
C ALA A 920 14.92 -48.69 -8.55
N GLY A 921 14.51 -47.71 -9.36
CA GLY A 921 13.53 -46.70 -8.94
C GLY A 921 12.13 -47.27 -8.66
N ALA A 922 11.69 -48.28 -9.41
CA ALA A 922 10.42 -48.96 -9.15
C ALA A 922 10.51 -49.81 -7.87
N ALA A 923 11.62 -50.53 -7.70
CA ALA A 923 11.92 -51.28 -6.48
C ALA A 923 11.94 -50.39 -5.23
N TRP A 924 12.54 -49.19 -5.33
CA TRP A 924 12.53 -48.18 -4.26
C TRP A 924 11.11 -47.72 -3.93
N ASN A 925 10.31 -47.37 -4.94
CA ASN A 925 8.94 -46.89 -4.74
C ASN A 925 8.04 -47.94 -4.07
N ASP A 926 8.19 -49.21 -4.44
CA ASP A 926 7.42 -50.31 -3.85
C ASP A 926 7.82 -50.56 -2.39
N MET A 927 9.12 -50.55 -2.08
CA MET A 927 9.63 -50.61 -0.71
C MET A 927 9.12 -49.43 0.13
N MET A 928 9.17 -48.22 -0.43
CA MET A 928 8.68 -47.01 0.23
C MET A 928 7.17 -47.03 0.45
N HIS A 929 6.40 -47.61 -0.48
CA HIS A 929 4.98 -47.84 -0.29
C HIS A 929 4.76 -48.78 0.89
N ARG A 930 5.38 -49.96 0.87
CA ARG A 930 5.31 -50.94 1.97
C ARG A 930 5.67 -50.33 3.33
N TRP A 931 6.75 -49.56 3.40
CA TRP A 931 7.13 -48.83 4.62
C TRP A 931 6.04 -47.86 5.06
N LYS A 932 5.60 -46.96 4.17
CA LYS A 932 4.68 -45.87 4.52
C LYS A 932 3.28 -46.35 4.87
N THR A 933 2.78 -47.42 4.24
CA THR A 933 1.38 -47.87 4.37
C THR A 933 1.21 -49.08 5.29
N CYS A 934 2.23 -49.92 5.47
CA CYS A 934 2.12 -51.16 6.24
C CYS A 934 3.03 -51.18 7.48
N ASP A 935 4.34 -51.01 7.30
CA ASP A 935 5.30 -51.31 8.37
C ASP A 935 5.43 -50.15 9.36
N ARG A 936 5.52 -48.90 8.89
CA ARG A 936 5.61 -47.71 9.76
C ARG A 936 4.39 -47.52 10.67
N PRO A 937 3.13 -47.63 10.19
CA PRO A 937 1.96 -47.51 11.06
C PRO A 937 1.89 -48.60 12.14
N SER A 938 2.49 -49.78 11.91
CA SER A 938 2.52 -50.86 12.90
C SER A 938 3.47 -50.59 14.07
N GLY A 939 4.49 -49.74 13.87
CA GLY A 939 5.49 -49.38 14.88
C GLY A 939 6.45 -50.50 15.29
N ASN A 940 6.37 -51.68 14.66
CA ASN A 940 7.10 -52.89 15.09
C ASN A 940 8.49 -53.06 14.46
N SER A 941 8.90 -52.18 13.52
CA SER A 941 10.20 -52.24 12.85
C SER A 941 10.70 -50.85 12.50
N THR A 942 12.02 -50.71 12.39
CA THR A 942 12.70 -49.55 11.80
C THR A 942 12.66 -49.62 10.28
N PHE A 943 12.92 -48.50 9.60
CA PHE A 943 12.97 -48.48 8.13
C PHE A 943 14.03 -49.43 7.57
N SER A 944 15.20 -49.54 8.21
CA SER A 944 16.24 -50.47 7.76
C SER A 944 15.85 -51.94 7.89
N GLU A 945 15.12 -52.29 8.95
CA GLU A 945 14.60 -53.66 9.14
C GLU A 945 13.51 -53.98 8.11
N SER A 946 12.56 -53.06 7.90
CA SER A 946 11.52 -53.19 6.87
C SER A 946 12.11 -53.30 5.47
N ALA A 947 13.07 -52.45 5.12
CA ALA A 947 13.75 -52.51 3.82
C ALA A 947 14.55 -53.81 3.64
N SER A 948 15.23 -54.29 4.69
CA SER A 948 15.96 -55.56 4.65
C SER A 948 15.02 -56.74 4.43
N GLN A 949 13.91 -56.79 5.17
CA GLN A 949 12.89 -57.83 5.04
C GLN A 949 12.22 -57.79 3.65
N PHE A 950 11.86 -56.60 3.17
CA PHE A 950 11.26 -56.43 1.84
C PHE A 950 12.19 -56.91 0.73
N PHE A 951 13.50 -56.67 0.86
CA PHE A 951 14.48 -57.02 -0.15
C PHE A 951 15.12 -58.41 0.04
N HIS A 952 14.76 -59.19 1.08
CA HIS A 952 15.44 -60.44 1.50
C HIS A 952 16.93 -60.28 1.70
N GLN A 953 17.31 -59.34 2.56
CA GLN A 953 18.69 -59.03 2.87
C GLN A 953 19.05 -59.53 4.28
N THR A 954 20.15 -59.06 4.85
CA THR A 954 20.63 -59.52 6.16
C THR A 954 19.57 -59.37 7.25
N GLU A 955 19.33 -60.45 8.00
CA GLU A 955 18.45 -60.44 9.17
C GLU A 955 18.96 -59.45 10.23
N ASP A 956 18.02 -58.81 10.94
CA ASP A 956 18.29 -57.80 11.99
C ASP A 956 19.17 -56.63 11.55
N ALA A 957 18.96 -56.11 10.33
CA ALA A 957 19.75 -54.99 9.80
C ALA A 957 19.47 -53.66 10.53
N GLN A 958 20.34 -53.33 11.49
CA GLN A 958 20.28 -52.12 12.30
C GLN A 958 21.15 -51.01 11.70
N CYS A 959 20.83 -50.59 10.47
CA CYS A 959 21.56 -49.51 9.79
C CYS A 959 21.46 -48.14 10.50
N SER A 960 20.60 -48.01 11.52
CA SER A 960 20.49 -46.85 12.41
C SER A 960 21.65 -46.71 13.40
N LEU A 961 22.47 -47.75 13.60
CA LEU A 961 23.59 -47.72 14.55
C LEU A 961 24.92 -47.41 13.87
N VAL A 962 25.73 -46.56 14.52
CA VAL A 962 27.10 -46.23 14.11
C VAL A 962 28.04 -47.35 14.55
N GLY A 963 28.67 -48.04 13.59
CA GLY A 963 29.69 -49.07 13.88
C GLY A 963 29.83 -50.06 12.73
N ARG A 964 31.05 -50.49 12.43
CA ARG A 964 31.32 -51.51 11.38
C ARG A 964 31.17 -52.95 11.89
N LEU A 965 30.97 -53.13 13.20
CA LEU A 965 30.91 -54.43 13.87
C LEU A 965 29.65 -54.48 14.74
N GLY A 966 28.73 -55.40 14.46
CA GLY A 966 27.58 -55.73 15.32
C GLY A 966 26.23 -55.09 14.98
N ASN A 967 26.08 -54.34 13.89
CA ASN A 967 24.80 -53.72 13.46
C ASN A 967 24.13 -54.39 12.24
N ASN A 968 24.69 -55.49 11.71
CA ASN A 968 24.22 -56.24 10.52
C ASN A 968 23.89 -55.39 9.27
N CYS A 969 24.36 -54.14 9.17
CA CYS A 969 24.18 -53.27 8.01
C CYS A 969 25.30 -53.52 6.98
N ILE A 970 25.25 -54.68 6.31
CA ILE A 970 26.35 -55.18 5.47
C ILE A 970 25.89 -55.32 4.02
N ALA A 971 26.78 -54.97 3.10
CA ALA A 971 26.52 -55.10 1.68
C ALA A 971 26.38 -56.57 1.29
N SER A 972 25.34 -56.90 0.54
CA SER A 972 25.00 -58.24 0.13
C SER A 972 25.43 -58.53 -1.31
N LYS A 973 25.51 -59.82 -1.63
CA LYS A 973 25.63 -60.29 -3.02
C LYS A 973 24.23 -60.34 -3.64
N CYS A 974 24.18 -60.28 -4.97
CA CYS A 974 22.91 -60.38 -5.68
C CYS A 974 22.30 -61.78 -5.50
N GLU A 975 21.08 -61.81 -4.97
CA GLU A 975 20.20 -62.97 -4.88
C GLU A 975 18.79 -62.56 -5.36
N VAL A 976 18.07 -63.48 -6.00
CA VAL A 976 16.73 -63.27 -6.55
C VAL A 976 15.79 -64.25 -5.88
N HIS A 977 14.68 -63.77 -5.31
CA HIS A 977 13.60 -64.59 -4.77
C HIS A 977 12.37 -64.41 -5.65
N ASN A 978 12.34 -65.07 -6.80
CA ASN A 978 11.24 -64.96 -7.76
C ASN A 978 11.01 -66.30 -8.47
N THR A 979 10.83 -67.35 -7.68
CA THR A 979 10.41 -68.68 -8.13
C THR A 979 8.89 -68.81 -8.10
N GLU A 980 8.37 -69.90 -8.67
CA GLU A 980 6.93 -70.22 -8.57
C GLU A 980 6.47 -70.55 -7.14
N PHE A 981 7.41 -70.84 -6.24
CA PHE A 981 7.14 -71.20 -4.84
C PHE A 981 7.16 -69.98 -3.90
N ASP A 982 7.60 -68.81 -4.38
CA ASP A 982 7.62 -67.58 -3.60
C ASP A 982 6.25 -66.89 -3.62
N ALA A 983 5.75 -66.53 -2.44
CA ALA A 983 4.51 -65.77 -2.30
C ALA A 983 4.64 -64.40 -3.02
N PRO A 984 3.59 -63.87 -3.67
CA PRO A 984 3.66 -62.63 -4.44
C PRO A 984 4.31 -61.45 -3.70
N GLU A 985 4.00 -61.29 -2.42
CA GLU A 985 4.52 -60.28 -1.50
C GLU A 985 6.00 -60.49 -1.13
N SER A 986 6.53 -61.69 -1.34
CA SER A 986 7.93 -62.06 -1.07
C SER A 986 8.80 -61.99 -2.32
N LYS A 987 8.23 -61.68 -3.50
CA LYS A 987 9.01 -61.68 -4.74
C LYS A 987 9.96 -60.49 -4.85
N THR A 988 11.22 -60.79 -5.14
CA THR A 988 12.31 -59.82 -5.34
C THR A 988 13.18 -60.16 -6.54
N GLY A 989 13.71 -59.13 -7.20
CA GLY A 989 14.64 -59.26 -8.34
C GLY A 989 16.01 -58.66 -8.05
N ALA A 990 16.89 -58.66 -9.05
CA ALA A 990 18.25 -58.13 -8.92
C ALA A 990 18.33 -56.63 -8.58
N ALA A 991 17.24 -55.85 -8.65
CA ALA A 991 17.24 -54.49 -8.10
C ALA A 991 17.39 -54.47 -6.56
N SER A 992 16.97 -55.52 -5.85
CA SER A 992 16.97 -55.59 -4.39
C SER A 992 18.36 -55.41 -3.79
N TYR A 993 19.34 -56.18 -4.24
CA TYR A 993 20.71 -56.06 -3.72
C TYR A 993 21.33 -54.70 -4.10
N PHE A 994 20.94 -54.14 -5.25
CA PHE A 994 21.48 -52.89 -5.75
C PHE A 994 21.02 -51.69 -4.91
N VAL A 995 19.72 -51.63 -4.60
CA VAL A 995 19.14 -50.63 -3.70
C VAL A 995 19.62 -50.83 -2.26
N TRP A 996 19.67 -52.08 -1.78
CA TRP A 996 20.19 -52.40 -0.44
C TRP A 996 21.63 -51.94 -0.24
N ASN A 997 22.52 -52.23 -1.20
CA ASN A 997 23.91 -51.84 -1.10
C ASN A 997 24.10 -50.32 -1.13
N ALA A 998 23.20 -49.57 -1.79
CA ALA A 998 23.19 -48.11 -1.73
C ALA A 998 22.83 -47.61 -0.32
N LEU A 999 21.83 -48.23 0.32
CA LEU A 999 21.45 -47.93 1.71
C LEU A 999 22.59 -48.23 2.69
N VAL A 1000 23.23 -49.40 2.57
CA VAL A 1000 24.41 -49.75 3.37
C VAL A 1000 25.54 -48.73 3.19
N ARG A 1001 25.71 -48.20 1.98
CA ARG A 1001 26.75 -47.19 1.70
C ARG A 1001 26.50 -45.88 2.44
N VAL A 1002 25.24 -45.47 2.63
CA VAL A 1002 24.89 -44.28 3.44
C VAL A 1002 25.36 -44.45 4.89
N ASN A 1003 25.11 -45.61 5.50
CA ASN A 1003 25.61 -45.94 6.85
C ASN A 1003 27.15 -45.87 6.93
N GLN A 1004 27.84 -46.48 5.96
CA GLN A 1004 29.31 -46.48 5.92
C GLN A 1004 29.92 -45.07 5.79
N ILE A 1005 29.29 -44.20 5.01
CA ILE A 1005 29.74 -42.81 4.81
C ILE A 1005 29.60 -42.03 6.12
N ILE A 1006 28.42 -42.08 6.75
CA ILE A 1006 28.16 -41.35 8.00
C ILE A 1006 29.04 -41.91 9.13
N GLY A 1007 29.23 -43.23 9.20
CA GLY A 1007 30.15 -43.86 10.15
C GLY A 1007 31.61 -43.45 9.93
N THR A 1008 32.03 -43.17 8.70
CA THR A 1008 33.39 -42.68 8.44
C THR A 1008 33.57 -41.20 8.77
N VAL A 1009 32.53 -40.39 8.58
CA VAL A 1009 32.51 -39.00 9.09
C VAL A 1009 32.62 -39.01 10.62
N TYR A 1010 31.88 -39.90 11.29
CA TYR A 1010 31.96 -40.10 12.75
C TYR A 1010 33.40 -40.41 13.21
N ASP A 1011 34.08 -41.36 12.57
CA ASP A 1011 35.49 -41.70 12.87
C ASP A 1011 36.45 -40.52 12.57
N THR A 1012 36.14 -39.74 11.54
CA THR A 1012 36.96 -38.58 11.13
C THR A 1012 36.89 -37.44 12.14
N PHE A 1013 35.75 -37.24 12.83
CA PHE A 1013 35.62 -36.22 13.88
C PHE A 1013 36.62 -36.39 15.00
N GLU A 1014 36.85 -37.63 15.43
CA GLU A 1014 37.82 -37.96 16.46
C GLU A 1014 39.26 -37.66 16.00
N THR A 1015 39.58 -38.04 14.76
CA THR A 1015 40.92 -37.82 14.19
C THR A 1015 41.24 -36.32 14.02
N VAL A 1016 40.31 -35.53 13.48
CA VAL A 1016 40.50 -34.07 13.28
C VAL A 1016 40.46 -33.33 14.61
N GLY A 1017 39.56 -33.73 15.51
CA GLY A 1017 39.45 -33.18 16.85
C GLY A 1017 40.76 -33.27 17.63
N ASN A 1018 41.38 -34.45 17.65
CA ASN A 1018 42.67 -34.69 18.30
C ASN A 1018 43.81 -33.83 17.70
N GLN A 1019 43.82 -33.62 16.38
CA GLN A 1019 44.81 -32.74 15.73
C GLN A 1019 44.62 -31.26 16.11
N VAL A 1020 43.36 -30.79 16.13
CA VAL A 1020 43.04 -29.41 16.49
C VAL A 1020 43.33 -29.15 17.95
N GLN A 1021 43.04 -30.10 18.85
CA GLN A 1021 43.37 -30.01 20.27
C GLN A 1021 44.88 -29.89 20.50
N ALA A 1022 45.68 -30.77 19.88
CA ALA A 1022 47.14 -30.70 19.96
C ALA A 1022 47.69 -29.36 19.43
N THR A 1023 47.15 -28.88 18.30
CA THR A 1023 47.55 -27.60 17.69
C THR A 1023 47.17 -26.40 18.54
N SER A 1024 46.01 -26.42 19.17
CA SER A 1024 45.54 -25.34 20.01
C SER A 1024 46.39 -25.21 21.28
N ASN A 1025 46.81 -26.32 21.87
CA ASN A 1025 47.73 -26.30 23.02
C ASN A 1025 49.07 -25.63 22.64
N GLU A 1026 49.64 -25.99 21.49
CA GLU A 1026 50.85 -25.33 20.96
C GLU A 1026 50.63 -23.82 20.73
N PHE A 1027 49.48 -23.42 20.18
CA PHE A 1027 49.17 -22.02 19.90
C PHE A 1027 48.95 -21.20 21.19
N ILE A 1028 48.22 -21.75 22.16
CA ILE A 1028 47.97 -21.09 23.45
C ILE A 1028 49.31 -20.89 24.20
N GLU A 1029 50.18 -21.89 24.25
CA GLU A 1029 51.50 -21.76 24.87
C GLU A 1029 52.39 -20.71 24.19
N ALA A 1030 52.30 -20.59 22.86
CA ALA A 1030 53.12 -19.65 22.09
C ALA A 1030 52.61 -18.20 22.12
N PHE A 1031 51.29 -17.99 22.17
CA PHE A 1031 50.64 -16.69 21.93
C PHE A 1031 49.81 -16.15 23.11
N SER A 1032 49.65 -16.88 24.23
CA SER A 1032 48.86 -16.40 25.38
C SER A 1032 49.49 -15.16 26.06
N PRO A 1033 48.73 -14.06 26.26
CA PRO A 1033 49.19 -12.89 27.02
C PRO A 1033 49.31 -13.20 28.53
N LYS A 1034 50.22 -12.50 29.23
CA LYS A 1034 50.27 -12.52 30.70
C LYS A 1034 49.14 -11.65 31.26
N LYS A 1035 48.15 -12.32 31.86
CA LYS A 1035 47.06 -11.84 32.76
C LYS A 1035 46.92 -10.32 32.93
N SER A 1036 45.83 -9.77 32.40
CA SER A 1036 44.68 -9.21 33.16
C SER A 1036 43.94 -8.17 32.31
N ASP A 1037 42.93 -8.57 31.52
CA ASP A 1037 41.84 -7.67 31.09
C ASP A 1037 40.73 -8.44 30.36
N LEU A 1038 39.51 -7.91 30.40
CA LEU A 1038 38.28 -8.46 29.80
C LEU A 1038 38.38 -8.76 28.29
N SER A 1039 39.31 -8.13 27.57
CA SER A 1039 39.67 -8.46 26.17
C SER A 1039 40.23 -9.88 26.00
N SER A 1040 40.89 -10.41 27.04
CA SER A 1040 41.40 -11.79 27.06
C SER A 1040 40.28 -12.82 27.02
N LEU A 1041 39.09 -12.49 27.55
CA LEU A 1041 37.93 -13.38 27.56
C LEU A 1041 37.29 -13.44 26.18
N GLN A 1042 37.10 -12.31 25.52
CA GLN A 1042 36.56 -12.26 24.15
C GLN A 1042 37.49 -12.97 23.16
N LEU A 1043 38.81 -12.78 23.28
CA LEU A 1043 39.77 -13.52 22.48
C LEU A 1043 39.73 -15.03 22.74
N LEU A 1044 39.60 -15.46 24.01
CA LEU A 1044 39.45 -16.88 24.35
C LEU A 1044 38.13 -17.44 23.77
N LEU A 1045 37.04 -16.66 23.80
CA LEU A 1045 35.74 -17.00 23.22
C LEU A 1045 35.85 -17.15 21.69
N ASP A 1046 36.56 -16.26 21.02
CA ASP A 1046 36.74 -16.27 19.57
C ASP A 1046 37.65 -17.41 19.10
N LEU A 1047 38.68 -17.73 19.88
CA LEU A 1047 39.53 -18.90 19.66
C LEU A 1047 38.79 -20.23 19.89
N LEU A 1048 37.78 -20.28 20.76
CA LEU A 1048 36.93 -21.45 20.96
C LEU A 1048 36.01 -21.74 19.75
N PHE A 1049 35.66 -20.73 18.94
CA PHE A 1049 34.86 -20.91 17.71
C PHE A 1049 35.62 -21.57 16.56
N ILE A 1050 36.94 -21.48 16.56
CA ILE A 1050 37.78 -21.97 15.46
C ILE A 1050 37.83 -23.50 15.43
N PRO A 1051 38.09 -24.22 16.54
CA PRO A 1051 37.95 -25.66 16.57
C PRO A 1051 36.56 -26.12 16.12
N ALA A 1052 35.52 -25.39 16.54
CA ALA A 1052 34.12 -25.73 16.29
C ALA A 1052 33.73 -25.74 14.79
N THR A 1053 34.38 -24.90 14.00
CA THR A 1053 34.04 -24.70 12.57
C THR A 1053 34.98 -25.48 11.64
N VAL A 1054 36.26 -25.59 12.03
CA VAL A 1054 37.30 -26.28 11.24
C VAL A 1054 37.04 -27.78 11.18
N ALA A 1055 36.73 -28.43 12.32
CA ALA A 1055 36.57 -29.88 12.35
C ALA A 1055 35.33 -30.36 11.59
N GLY A 1056 34.19 -29.66 11.75
CA GLY A 1056 32.96 -29.85 10.96
C GLY A 1056 33.21 -29.85 9.46
N THR A 1057 33.79 -28.75 8.98
CA THR A 1057 34.00 -28.51 7.55
C THR A 1057 35.00 -29.49 6.94
N VAL A 1058 36.10 -29.80 7.64
CA VAL A 1058 37.13 -30.71 7.13
C VAL A 1058 36.64 -32.16 7.09
N ALA A 1059 35.87 -32.60 8.08
CA ALA A 1059 35.34 -33.96 8.15
C ALA A 1059 34.32 -34.24 7.04
N TYR A 1060 33.24 -33.45 6.95
CA TYR A 1060 32.20 -33.66 5.94
C TYR A 1060 32.69 -33.42 4.52
N LYS A 1061 33.27 -32.25 4.24
CA LYS A 1061 33.75 -31.92 2.89
C LYS A 1061 34.81 -32.90 2.41
N GLY A 1062 35.68 -33.36 3.30
CA GLY A 1062 36.73 -34.32 2.96
C GLY A 1062 36.18 -35.69 2.56
N VAL A 1063 35.25 -36.26 3.33
CA VAL A 1063 34.65 -37.57 3.02
C VAL A 1063 33.81 -37.48 1.74
N PHE A 1064 32.92 -36.49 1.63
CA PHE A 1064 31.99 -36.40 0.51
C PHE A 1064 32.66 -36.02 -0.82
N ALA A 1065 33.64 -35.10 -0.82
CA ALA A 1065 34.36 -34.74 -2.04
C ALA A 1065 35.27 -35.86 -2.59
N SER A 1066 35.57 -36.88 -1.78
CA SER A 1066 36.37 -38.05 -2.20
C SER A 1066 35.56 -39.13 -2.92
N LEU A 1067 34.23 -39.08 -2.81
CA LEU A 1067 33.33 -40.12 -3.31
C LEU A 1067 32.83 -39.79 -4.72
N ILE A 1068 32.40 -38.54 -4.96
CA ILE A 1068 31.83 -38.08 -6.23
C ILE A 1068 32.03 -36.55 -6.37
N ASP A 1069 32.46 -36.08 -7.55
CA ASP A 1069 32.53 -34.65 -7.89
C ASP A 1069 31.17 -34.14 -8.43
N ASP A 1070 30.15 -34.09 -7.55
CA ASP A 1070 28.80 -33.60 -7.86
C ASP A 1070 28.44 -32.43 -6.94
N LYS A 1071 27.96 -31.32 -7.54
CA LYS A 1071 27.55 -30.10 -6.86
C LYS A 1071 26.53 -30.36 -5.74
N LEU A 1072 25.61 -31.31 -5.93
CA LEU A 1072 24.62 -31.68 -4.92
C LEU A 1072 25.27 -32.28 -3.66
N PHE A 1073 26.30 -33.11 -3.82
CA PHE A 1073 27.04 -33.70 -2.71
C PHE A 1073 27.93 -32.68 -1.99
N VAL A 1074 28.48 -31.71 -2.72
CA VAL A 1074 29.22 -30.58 -2.16
C VAL A 1074 28.30 -29.67 -1.33
N ASP A 1075 27.08 -29.43 -1.80
CA ASP A 1075 26.07 -28.62 -1.09
C ASP A 1075 25.57 -29.36 0.17
N VAL A 1076 25.25 -30.66 0.07
CA VAL A 1076 24.90 -31.49 1.24
C VAL A 1076 26.04 -31.51 2.26
N ALA A 1077 27.29 -31.69 1.83
CA ALA A 1077 28.44 -31.67 2.74
C ALA A 1077 28.66 -30.30 3.40
N LYS A 1078 28.45 -29.20 2.65
CA LYS A 1078 28.53 -27.83 3.17
C LYS A 1078 27.48 -27.58 4.25
N ASP A 1079 26.25 -28.01 4.03
CA ASP A 1079 25.13 -27.74 4.92
C ASP A 1079 25.16 -28.64 6.16
N MET A 1080 25.57 -29.90 6.02
CA MET A 1080 25.94 -30.77 7.15
C MET A 1080 27.08 -30.17 7.98
N SER A 1081 28.09 -29.57 7.33
CA SER A 1081 29.17 -28.88 8.05
C SER A 1081 28.64 -27.69 8.86
N GLN A 1082 27.72 -26.92 8.29
CA GLN A 1082 27.14 -25.75 8.94
C GLN A 1082 26.25 -26.14 10.12
N ALA A 1083 25.33 -27.10 9.96
CA ALA A 1083 24.47 -27.58 11.04
C ALA A 1083 25.28 -28.14 12.23
N THR A 1084 26.33 -28.90 11.92
CA THR A 1084 27.23 -29.49 12.92
C THR A 1084 28.05 -28.41 13.66
N ALA A 1085 28.51 -27.37 12.96
CA ALA A 1085 29.17 -26.22 13.57
C ALA A 1085 28.24 -25.40 14.48
N THR A 1086 26.98 -25.20 14.06
CA THR A 1086 25.96 -24.48 14.84
C THR A 1086 25.57 -25.22 16.12
N ALA A 1087 25.42 -26.55 16.08
CA ALA A 1087 25.11 -27.34 17.27
C ALA A 1087 26.23 -27.26 18.34
N ALA A 1088 27.50 -27.34 17.92
CA ALA A 1088 28.65 -27.15 18.78
C ALA A 1088 28.72 -25.74 19.40
N PHE A 1089 28.45 -24.71 18.58
CA PHE A 1089 28.39 -23.32 19.02
C PHE A 1089 27.37 -23.11 20.14
N SER A 1090 26.16 -23.64 19.97
CA SER A 1090 25.08 -23.55 20.96
C SER A 1090 25.42 -24.23 22.28
N TYR A 1091 26.22 -25.30 22.25
CA TYR A 1091 26.70 -25.96 23.46
C TYR A 1091 27.81 -25.19 24.18
N ALA A 1092 28.84 -24.75 23.44
CA ALA A 1092 29.95 -23.97 23.99
C ALA A 1092 29.43 -22.71 24.70
N ARG A 1093 28.49 -22.00 24.05
CA ARG A 1093 27.84 -20.80 24.62
C ARG A 1093 27.09 -21.08 25.92
N ARG A 1094 26.45 -22.26 26.05
CA ARG A 1094 25.73 -22.68 27.26
C ARG A 1094 26.66 -22.92 28.46
N GLN A 1095 27.79 -23.60 28.24
CA GLN A 1095 28.79 -23.83 29.30
C GLN A 1095 29.44 -22.52 29.75
N LEU A 1096 29.68 -21.61 28.82
CA LEU A 1096 30.22 -20.27 29.10
C LEU A 1096 29.26 -19.38 29.89
N SER A 1097 27.94 -19.56 29.69
CA SER A 1097 26.92 -18.86 30.47
C SER A 1097 26.81 -19.36 31.93
N GLN A 1098 27.41 -20.52 32.24
CA GLN A 1098 27.30 -21.20 33.53
C GLN A 1098 28.64 -21.29 34.30
N ALA A 1099 29.79 -21.00 33.67
CA ALA A 1099 31.12 -21.15 34.26
C ALA A 1099 31.70 -19.84 34.82
N THR A 1100 32.44 -19.90 35.93
CA THR A 1100 33.25 -18.76 36.40
C THR A 1100 34.61 -18.73 35.68
N LEU A 1101 35.22 -17.54 35.56
CA LEU A 1101 36.48 -17.28 34.82
C LEU A 1101 37.66 -18.22 35.15
N ASN A 1102 37.64 -18.90 36.29
CA ASN A 1102 38.72 -19.80 36.74
C ASN A 1102 38.46 -21.29 36.43
N GLU A 1103 37.29 -21.64 35.88
CA GLU A 1103 36.85 -23.03 35.70
C GLU A 1103 36.82 -23.50 34.23
N ILE A 1104 37.14 -22.60 33.29
CA ILE A 1104 37.10 -22.90 31.85
C ILE A 1104 38.37 -23.68 31.45
N ASN A 1105 38.28 -25.01 31.48
CA ASN A 1105 39.31 -25.87 30.90
C ASN A 1105 39.07 -26.01 29.37
N PHE A 1106 39.89 -25.34 28.57
CA PHE A 1106 39.83 -25.37 27.10
C PHE A 1106 39.80 -26.80 26.53
N ASN A 1107 40.57 -27.73 27.11
CA ASN A 1107 40.60 -29.13 26.66
C ASN A 1107 39.26 -29.84 26.89
N SER A 1108 38.57 -29.54 28.00
CA SER A 1108 37.23 -30.10 28.30
C SER A 1108 36.18 -29.65 27.28
N ILE A 1109 36.26 -28.41 26.79
CA ILE A 1109 35.31 -27.88 25.80
C ILE A 1109 35.55 -28.50 24.43
N VAL A 1110 36.81 -28.66 24.01
CA VAL A 1110 37.16 -29.31 22.73
C VAL A 1110 36.73 -30.77 22.74
N ASP A 1111 37.04 -31.53 23.80
CA ASP A 1111 36.65 -32.94 23.92
C ASP A 1111 35.12 -33.12 23.86
N LYS A 1112 34.38 -32.23 24.53
CA LYS A 1112 32.91 -32.28 24.55
C LYS A 1112 32.28 -31.83 23.25
N THR A 1113 32.94 -30.92 22.53
CA THR A 1113 32.55 -30.51 21.17
C THR A 1113 32.68 -31.67 20.19
N ILE A 1114 33.81 -32.40 20.24
CA ILE A 1114 34.02 -33.62 19.44
C ILE A 1114 32.96 -34.67 19.77
N THR A 1115 32.66 -34.85 21.06
CA THR A 1115 31.62 -35.78 21.54
C THR A 1115 30.24 -35.43 20.95
N LEU A 1116 29.88 -34.14 20.92
CA LEU A 1116 28.59 -33.70 20.36
C LEU A 1116 28.50 -33.89 18.85
N TRP A 1117 29.57 -33.71 18.09
CA TRP A 1117 29.55 -34.00 16.64
C TRP A 1117 29.40 -35.47 16.32
N LYS A 1118 30.07 -36.31 17.11
CA LYS A 1118 29.89 -37.77 17.07
C LYS A 1118 28.43 -38.12 17.37
N GLN A 1119 27.85 -37.55 18.44
CA GLN A 1119 26.46 -37.74 18.81
C GLN A 1119 25.48 -37.26 17.73
N GLN A 1120 25.73 -36.12 17.08
CA GLN A 1120 24.87 -35.62 16.00
C GLN A 1120 24.92 -36.50 14.75
N SER A 1121 26.07 -37.10 14.45
CA SER A 1121 26.20 -38.08 13.36
C SER A 1121 25.47 -39.39 13.68
N GLU A 1122 25.50 -39.82 14.95
CA GLU A 1122 24.71 -40.94 15.46
C GLU A 1122 23.21 -40.67 15.35
N THR A 1123 22.75 -39.50 15.83
CA THR A 1123 21.32 -39.12 15.76
C THR A 1123 20.83 -39.02 14.33
N LEU A 1124 21.62 -38.44 13.42
CA LEU A 1124 21.25 -38.38 12.01
C LEU A 1124 21.08 -39.77 11.40
N LEU A 1125 22.06 -40.65 11.63
CA LEU A 1125 22.02 -42.01 11.12
C LEU A 1125 20.82 -42.78 11.69
N PHE A 1126 20.55 -42.56 12.98
CA PHE A 1126 19.40 -43.13 13.67
C PHE A 1126 18.09 -42.65 13.04
N ASP A 1127 17.88 -41.34 12.88
CA ASP A 1127 16.62 -40.77 12.38
C ASP A 1127 16.33 -41.16 10.91
N ILE A 1128 17.38 -41.20 10.06
CA ILE A 1128 17.25 -41.63 8.65
C ILE A 1128 16.76 -43.08 8.56
N PHE A 1129 17.40 -44.00 9.29
CA PHE A 1129 17.07 -45.43 9.22
C PHE A 1129 15.97 -45.87 10.19
N LEU A 1130 15.54 -44.98 11.10
CA LEU A 1130 14.28 -45.11 11.82
C LEU A 1130 13.09 -44.80 10.88
N GLY A 1131 13.27 -43.87 9.95
CA GLY A 1131 12.33 -43.59 8.84
C GLY A 1131 11.00 -42.95 9.27
N GLN A 1132 10.98 -42.27 10.41
CA GLN A 1132 9.78 -41.57 10.89
C GLN A 1132 9.58 -40.21 10.19
N ASP A 1133 10.68 -39.56 9.79
CA ASP A 1133 10.64 -38.28 9.07
C ASP A 1133 10.63 -38.50 7.54
N ASN A 1134 9.53 -38.10 6.88
CA ASN A 1134 9.39 -38.21 5.43
C ASN A 1134 10.47 -37.45 4.65
N LYS A 1135 11.00 -36.35 5.20
CA LYS A 1135 12.00 -35.54 4.52
C LYS A 1135 13.38 -36.18 4.58
N LEU A 1136 13.68 -36.90 5.67
CA LEU A 1136 14.88 -37.73 5.76
C LEU A 1136 14.80 -38.94 4.81
N LEU A 1137 13.60 -39.47 4.58
CA LEU A 1137 13.37 -40.49 3.54
C LEU A 1137 13.55 -39.92 2.12
N ASP A 1138 13.08 -38.70 1.85
CA ASP A 1138 13.28 -38.03 0.56
C ASP A 1138 14.77 -37.68 0.32
N LEU A 1139 15.49 -37.33 1.39
CA LEU A 1139 16.95 -37.17 1.35
C LEU A 1139 17.63 -38.50 1.03
N LEU A 1140 17.21 -39.59 1.69
CA LEU A 1140 17.73 -40.93 1.45
C LEU A 1140 17.48 -41.39 0.01
N GLU A 1141 16.31 -41.10 -0.55
CA GLU A 1141 16.01 -41.29 -1.97
C GLU A 1141 16.94 -40.46 -2.86
N THR A 1142 17.14 -39.18 -2.52
CA THR A 1142 18.01 -38.28 -3.30
C THR A 1142 19.48 -38.73 -3.29
N LEU A 1143 19.94 -39.31 -2.18
CA LEU A 1143 21.29 -39.85 -2.04
C LEU A 1143 21.46 -41.16 -2.81
N THR A 1144 20.42 -41.98 -2.92
CA THR A 1144 20.51 -43.32 -3.53
C THR A 1144 20.09 -43.37 -5.00
N LYS A 1145 19.24 -42.44 -5.45
CA LYS A 1145 18.73 -42.38 -6.84
C LYS A 1145 19.85 -42.35 -7.87
N ASP A 1146 19.55 -42.81 -9.08
CA ASP A 1146 20.51 -42.95 -10.18
C ASP A 1146 21.73 -43.82 -9.82
N GLY A 1147 21.65 -44.66 -8.79
CA GLY A 1147 22.74 -45.55 -8.36
C GLY A 1147 23.95 -44.81 -7.78
N ARG A 1148 23.85 -43.53 -7.42
CA ARG A 1148 24.97 -42.66 -7.04
C ARG A 1148 25.89 -43.25 -5.96
N LEU A 1149 25.37 -44.03 -5.04
CA LEU A 1149 26.12 -44.63 -3.93
C LEU A 1149 26.44 -46.12 -4.12
N THR A 1150 26.47 -46.60 -5.37
CA THR A 1150 26.79 -47.98 -5.73
C THR A 1150 27.98 -48.05 -6.67
N SER A 1151 28.71 -49.18 -6.67
CA SER A 1151 29.89 -49.37 -7.52
C SER A 1151 29.58 -49.18 -9.02
N GLY A 1152 30.54 -48.68 -9.81
CA GLY A 1152 30.37 -48.50 -11.25
C GLY A 1152 31.61 -47.94 -11.94
N SER A 1153 31.55 -47.78 -13.26
CA SER A 1153 32.58 -47.15 -14.09
C SER A 1153 32.60 -45.62 -13.91
N HIS A 1154 33.12 -45.11 -12.81
CA HIS A 1154 33.40 -43.68 -12.68
C HIS A 1154 34.81 -43.37 -13.21
N ASN A 1155 34.91 -42.81 -14.43
CA ASN A 1155 36.19 -42.33 -15.02
C ASN A 1155 37.40 -43.27 -14.83
N GLY A 1156 37.20 -44.59 -14.90
CA GLY A 1156 38.28 -45.59 -14.83
C GLY A 1156 38.85 -45.92 -13.44
N ASN A 1157 38.29 -45.40 -12.33
CA ASN A 1157 38.71 -45.78 -10.97
C ASN A 1157 37.55 -46.37 -10.18
N ALA A 1158 37.80 -47.46 -9.46
CA ALA A 1158 36.87 -47.98 -8.44
C ALA A 1158 36.52 -46.86 -7.44
N ILE A 1159 35.29 -46.84 -6.91
CA ILE A 1159 34.93 -45.96 -5.80
C ILE A 1159 36.02 -46.08 -4.75
N ALA A 1160 36.67 -44.97 -4.43
CA ALA A 1160 37.78 -44.94 -3.49
C ALA A 1160 37.36 -45.68 -2.21
N ASP A 1161 38.25 -46.53 -1.73
CA ASP A 1161 38.08 -47.20 -0.46
C ASP A 1161 37.85 -46.11 0.60
N ILE A 1162 36.66 -46.11 1.21
CA ILE A 1162 36.29 -45.17 2.27
C ILE A 1162 37.32 -45.21 3.41
N SER A 1163 38.03 -46.34 3.59
CA SER A 1163 39.11 -46.48 4.56
C SER A 1163 40.42 -45.77 4.19
N ALA A 1164 40.68 -45.49 2.91
CA ALA A 1164 41.88 -44.77 2.45
C ALA A 1164 41.85 -43.27 2.85
N PHE A 1165 40.68 -42.74 3.21
CA PHE A 1165 40.50 -41.34 3.59
C PHE A 1165 41.11 -40.99 4.96
N ASN A 1166 41.08 -41.90 5.94
CA ASN A 1166 41.75 -41.71 7.25
C ASN A 1166 43.25 -41.41 7.11
N ASN A 1167 43.89 -41.89 6.04
CA ASN A 1167 45.31 -41.65 5.74
C ASN A 1167 45.60 -40.31 5.03
N THR A 1168 44.59 -39.61 4.51
CA THR A 1168 44.77 -38.35 3.76
C THR A 1168 44.48 -37.12 4.64
N VAL A 1169 43.57 -37.24 5.62
CA VAL A 1169 43.33 -36.23 6.67
C VAL A 1169 44.45 -36.18 7.71
N THR A 1170 45.21 -37.26 7.87
CA THR A 1170 46.40 -37.38 8.73
C THR A 1170 47.59 -36.50 8.29
N GLN A 1171 47.53 -35.83 7.12
CA GLN A 1171 48.57 -34.91 6.64
C GLN A 1171 48.36 -33.43 7.05
N GLY A 1172 47.95 -33.18 8.29
CA GLY A 1172 48.01 -31.85 8.92
C GLY A 1172 47.07 -30.77 8.35
N ARG A 1173 45.95 -31.16 7.71
CA ARG A 1173 44.95 -30.19 7.19
C ARG A 1173 44.18 -29.49 8.31
N GLY A 1174 43.84 -30.19 9.39
CA GLY A 1174 43.19 -29.60 10.58
C GLY A 1174 44.09 -28.55 11.25
N ARG A 1175 45.39 -28.85 11.40
CA ARG A 1175 46.42 -27.94 11.92
C ARG A 1175 46.57 -26.67 11.07
N ARG A 1176 46.66 -26.80 9.75
CA ARG A 1176 46.77 -25.66 8.82
C ARG A 1176 45.52 -24.78 8.84
N ALA A 1177 44.33 -25.39 8.82
CA ALA A 1177 43.07 -24.66 8.88
C ALA A 1177 42.88 -23.93 10.21
N PHE A 1178 43.30 -24.52 11.33
CA PHE A 1178 43.28 -23.87 12.64
C PHE A 1178 44.16 -22.60 12.66
N TYR A 1179 45.44 -22.68 12.28
CA TYR A 1179 46.32 -21.50 12.29
C TYR A 1179 45.91 -20.42 11.27
N ALA A 1180 45.38 -20.81 10.11
CA ALA A 1180 44.92 -19.87 9.09
C ALA A 1180 43.78 -18.95 9.57
N ILE A 1181 43.02 -19.40 10.57
CA ILE A 1181 41.92 -18.64 11.18
C ILE A 1181 42.37 -18.02 12.51
N ALA A 1182 43.12 -18.77 13.33
CA ALA A 1182 43.52 -18.32 14.67
C ALA A 1182 44.50 -17.14 14.66
N ILE A 1183 45.42 -17.09 13.69
CA ILE A 1183 46.41 -16.00 13.60
C ILE A 1183 45.74 -14.65 13.28
N PRO A 1184 44.88 -14.53 12.25
CA PRO A 1184 44.13 -13.29 11.99
C PRO A 1184 43.23 -12.85 13.15
N THR A 1185 42.55 -13.79 13.82
CA THR A 1185 41.65 -13.49 14.95
C THR A 1185 42.40 -12.86 16.12
N VAL A 1186 43.57 -13.40 16.49
CA VAL A 1186 44.42 -12.77 17.53
C VAL A 1186 44.93 -11.39 17.09
N TRP A 1187 45.21 -11.22 15.80
CA TRP A 1187 45.68 -9.93 15.26
C TRP A 1187 44.59 -8.84 15.36
N MET A 1188 43.33 -9.19 15.12
CA MET A 1188 42.20 -8.24 15.14
C MET A 1188 41.83 -7.74 16.55
N GLU A 1189 42.10 -8.54 17.59
CA GLU A 1189 41.76 -8.22 18.99
C GLU A 1189 42.87 -7.46 19.74
N THR A 1190 43.95 -7.06 19.06
CA THR A 1190 45.05 -6.29 19.69
C THR A 1190 45.01 -4.82 19.27
N ASP A 1191 44.84 -3.94 20.26
CA ASP A 1191 44.57 -2.50 20.05
C ASP A 1191 45.83 -1.62 19.99
N THR A 1192 47.04 -2.16 20.27
CA THR A 1192 48.26 -1.35 20.33
C THR A 1192 49.35 -1.77 19.33
N GLN A 1193 50.07 -0.78 18.80
CA GLN A 1193 51.24 -0.96 17.92
C GLN A 1193 52.35 -1.82 18.57
N GLN A 1194 52.42 -1.82 19.91
CA GLN A 1194 53.40 -2.56 20.69
C GLN A 1194 53.04 -4.06 20.75
N ASP A 1195 51.74 -4.38 20.87
CA ASP A 1195 51.22 -5.76 20.81
C ASP A 1195 51.38 -6.36 19.41
N HIS A 1196 51.17 -5.56 18.35
CA HIS A 1196 51.38 -6.01 16.96
C HIS A 1196 52.86 -6.36 16.69
N THR A 1197 53.79 -5.60 17.27
CA THR A 1197 55.23 -5.85 17.13
C THR A 1197 55.65 -7.12 17.89
N TYR A 1198 55.12 -7.32 19.11
CA TYR A 1198 55.32 -8.52 19.92
C TYR A 1198 54.75 -9.78 19.24
N LEU A 1199 53.54 -9.71 18.70
CA LEU A 1199 52.92 -10.80 17.93
C LEU A 1199 53.73 -11.14 16.68
N THR A 1200 54.25 -10.12 15.97
CA THR A 1200 55.07 -10.33 14.76
C THR A 1200 56.39 -11.08 15.08
N GLU A 1201 57.06 -10.76 16.19
CA GLU A 1201 58.25 -11.50 16.65
C GLU A 1201 57.92 -12.94 17.06
N LYS A 1202 56.80 -13.17 17.76
CA LYS A 1202 56.36 -14.51 18.19
C LYS A 1202 55.92 -15.39 17.02
N ILE A 1203 55.19 -14.85 16.05
CA ILE A 1203 54.82 -15.53 14.80
C ILE A 1203 56.10 -15.92 14.03
N GLY A 1204 57.09 -15.02 13.98
CA GLY A 1204 58.40 -15.29 13.39
C GLY A 1204 59.14 -16.45 14.08
N ALA A 1205 59.15 -16.49 15.41
CA ALA A 1205 59.80 -17.55 16.19
C ALA A 1205 59.09 -18.91 16.06
N ALA A 1206 57.75 -18.95 16.07
CA ALA A 1206 56.95 -20.16 15.88
C ALA A 1206 57.07 -20.75 14.45
N SER A 1207 57.43 -19.92 13.46
CA SER A 1207 57.62 -20.34 12.07
C SER A 1207 59.00 -20.96 11.77
N GLN A 1208 59.94 -21.01 12.73
CA GLN A 1208 61.23 -21.68 12.54
C GLN A 1208 61.05 -23.20 12.54
N GLY A 1209 60.68 -23.75 11.38
CA GLY A 1209 60.75 -25.18 11.13
C GLY A 1209 60.20 -25.66 9.80
N ARG A 1210 59.08 -25.12 9.29
CA ARG A 1210 58.46 -25.60 8.04
C ARG A 1210 57.67 -24.49 7.36
N THR A 1211 57.94 -24.28 6.07
CA THR A 1211 57.14 -23.46 5.15
C THR A 1211 55.65 -23.82 5.26
N LEU A 1212 54.85 -22.83 5.65
CA LEU A 1212 53.38 -22.87 5.65
C LEU A 1212 52.83 -22.83 4.22
#